data_AF-A0A3A4V1F1-F1
#
_entry.id   AF-A0A3A4V1F1-F1
#
_cell.length_a   1.000
_cell.length_b   1.000
_cell.length_c   1.000
_cell.angle_alpha   90.00
_cell.angle_beta   90.00
_cell.angle_gamma   90.00
#
_symmetry.space_group_name_H-M   'P 1'
#
loop_
_entity.id
_entity.type
_entity.pdbx_description
1 polymer ?
#
loop_
_entity_poly.entity_id
_entity_poly.type
_entity_poly.pdbx_seq_one_letter_code
_entity_poly.pdbx_strand_id
1 'polypeptide(L)'
;MLNHVNIITVPKVVLVISILLSFFSEVLGVGKALAVTEFGENQFITIVNPVRISAYNPDPKLSLEAEYKEIRERNLPATWLLTSDVLEMEDLVGVIKGMDRNQELGIFLEVTPSSARKSNVSYYQTDSWHRASSLFLVGYQQQERRILIDSVFERFKAIFGYYPKSVGAWWVDSYSLQYMKEKYGIIANLGCSDQFLTDGYSIWGQPWSIPYYPSRFHAGMPARTLESKLDIVTLQWAPRDPINGYGDGRASTYSTQDYQINNLSIDYFANLVKLYVQKQRNLFGQVTLGLEADLSASVYSGLYGQHLDIIKKLQNEGVAEIVTMEKFSSWYRKEFPVLSPPHLIETDDLLGKRMKGLWYQSPNYRIGLIYEYDKEVTRLIDFRTYHDNFQEPFYVTPNRQNDLYINIPSVIDVVSLPESTWIFPLKQLVSIEGSRGNFSLRYESNQSINIEPAKVVLQNIDLKIPKMVTEAMTIKINNLAKTQEIVPAQSWPVGLEGLIIKDYPPQVLYLLDFNNLKQPKNVIRICLTFLFIGGIIFMTFRLRIVKRVHLTRLVLIILVISTLTVVLTRNYSYFISQAEVDALQKLQGLPEGKVVVYDHYCLRCPFHSTYLPRAFINRKDYVKNIGGKQVIYNRSVFEAVDKTRGRQELLSLGVRYVYLIKQEDYWEKLPFSFQDYGLKKLYENANAQIWEVR
;
A
#
# COMPACT_ATOMS: atom_id res chain seq x y z
N MET A 1 -7.60 80.43 18.48
CA MET A 1 -7.82 79.69 17.22
C MET A 1 -8.81 78.58 17.51
N LEU A 2 -10.00 78.61 16.88
CA LEU A 2 -11.05 77.56 16.77
C LEU A 2 -11.56 76.96 18.13
N ASN A 3 -12.68 77.33 18.77
CA ASN A 3 -14.13 77.36 18.42
C ASN A 3 -14.61 76.10 17.67
N HIS A 4 -15.62 75.28 18.03
CA HIS A 4 -16.74 75.27 19.00
C HIS A 4 -17.07 73.80 19.40
N VAL A 5 -17.35 73.38 20.65
CA VAL A 5 -18.60 73.35 21.49
C VAL A 5 -19.74 72.39 21.05
N ASN A 6 -20.08 71.42 21.93
CA ASN A 6 -21.42 71.05 22.50
C ASN A 6 -21.41 69.56 22.95
N ILE A 7 -21.27 69.17 24.23
CA ILE A 7 -22.22 69.15 25.36
C ILE A 7 -23.59 68.52 25.02
N ILE A 8 -23.94 67.40 25.68
CA ILE A 8 -25.15 67.23 26.53
C ILE A 8 -25.08 65.89 27.34
N THR A 9 -25.22 66.09 28.64
CA THR A 9 -25.50 65.31 29.87
C THR A 9 -26.03 63.85 29.89
N VAL A 10 -25.52 63.11 30.89
CA VAL A 10 -25.95 61.85 31.59
C VAL A 10 -27.17 62.13 32.55
N PRO A 11 -27.78 61.22 33.39
CA PRO A 11 -27.72 59.74 33.59
C PRO A 11 -29.04 58.97 33.96
N LYS A 12 -28.92 57.62 34.03
CA LYS A 12 -29.53 56.56 34.92
C LYS A 12 -31.07 56.32 34.98
N VAL A 13 -31.59 55.15 34.52
CA VAL A 13 -31.88 53.83 35.20
C VAL A 13 -33.33 53.70 35.78
N VAL A 14 -33.99 52.57 35.47
CA VAL A 14 -35.10 51.83 36.16
C VAL A 14 -36.54 51.87 35.57
N LEU A 15 -36.99 50.67 35.15
CA LEU A 15 -38.34 50.05 35.15
C LEU A 15 -39.48 50.55 34.23
N VAL A 16 -40.30 49.55 33.86
CA VAL A 16 -41.65 49.58 33.26
C VAL A 16 -41.72 49.51 31.74
N ILE A 17 -41.55 48.31 31.16
CA ILE A 17 -42.34 47.87 29.99
C ILE A 17 -42.66 46.37 30.17
N SER A 18 -43.73 46.07 30.91
CA SER A 18 -44.28 44.71 31.10
C SER A 18 -45.68 44.53 30.50
N ILE A 19 -46.15 45.38 29.58
CA ILE A 19 -47.53 45.30 29.04
C ILE A 19 -47.59 45.54 27.52
N LEU A 20 -46.63 44.98 26.76
CA LEU A 20 -46.66 45.05 25.28
C LEU A 20 -46.17 43.77 24.60
N LEU A 21 -46.32 42.62 25.26
CA LEU A 21 -45.84 41.31 24.80
C LEU A 21 -46.90 40.18 24.86
N SER A 22 -48.19 40.53 24.93
CA SER A 22 -49.29 39.55 25.02
C SER A 22 -50.29 39.63 23.86
N PHE A 23 -49.91 40.22 22.71
CA PHE A 23 -50.79 40.32 21.54
C PHE A 23 -50.18 39.82 20.21
N PHE A 24 -49.01 39.19 20.25
CA PHE A 24 -48.32 38.67 19.05
C PHE A 24 -48.01 37.17 19.10
N SER A 25 -48.77 36.39 19.87
CA SER A 25 -48.57 34.93 19.99
C SER A 25 -49.68 34.06 19.38
N GLU A 26 -50.70 34.63 18.73
CA GLU A 26 -51.86 33.85 18.24
C GLU A 26 -52.11 33.85 16.72
N VAL A 27 -51.20 34.37 15.89
CA VAL A 27 -51.42 34.43 14.42
C VAL A 27 -50.42 33.62 13.58
N LEU A 28 -49.46 32.90 14.18
CA LEU A 28 -48.54 32.02 13.44
C LEU A 28 -48.54 30.60 13.99
N GLY A 29 -49.72 29.98 13.93
CA GLY A 29 -49.83 28.53 13.88
C GLY A 29 -49.43 28.00 12.50
N VAL A 30 -48.74 26.86 12.51
CA VAL A 30 -48.25 26.06 11.36
C VAL A 30 -46.89 26.49 10.79
N GLY A 31 -45.87 26.45 11.65
CA GLY A 31 -44.53 26.03 11.22
C GLY A 31 -44.30 24.59 11.67
N LYS A 32 -44.31 23.61 10.75
CA LYS A 32 -43.73 22.30 11.03
C LYS A 32 -42.26 22.54 11.36
N ALA A 33 -41.90 22.45 12.64
CA ALA A 33 -40.51 22.33 13.04
C ALA A 33 -39.96 21.06 12.39
N LEU A 34 -39.16 21.23 11.34
CA LEU A 34 -38.22 20.21 10.90
C LEU A 34 -37.30 19.98 12.10
N ALA A 35 -37.52 18.88 12.82
CA ALA A 35 -36.57 18.40 13.80
C ALA A 35 -35.24 18.17 13.04
N VAL A 36 -34.30 19.09 13.21
CA VAL A 36 -32.91 18.82 12.91
C VAL A 36 -32.48 17.85 14.00
N THR A 37 -32.49 16.56 13.66
CA THR A 37 -31.84 15.54 14.48
C THR A 37 -30.37 15.93 14.57
N GLU A 38 -29.95 16.30 15.78
CA GLU A 38 -28.55 16.55 16.10
C GLU A 38 -27.85 15.20 16.03
N PHE A 39 -27.18 14.93 14.90
CA PHE A 39 -26.39 13.72 14.73
C PHE A 39 -25.24 13.72 15.72
N GLY A 40 -24.77 12.53 16.14
CA GLY A 40 -23.52 12.41 16.87
C GLY A 40 -22.40 13.13 16.12
N GLU A 41 -21.75 14.10 16.79
CA GLU A 41 -20.80 15.02 16.14
C GLU A 41 -19.73 14.26 15.34
N ASN A 42 -19.66 14.52 14.03
CA ASN A 42 -18.67 13.96 13.09
C ASN A 42 -18.67 12.41 13.00
N GLN A 43 -19.84 11.79 12.91
CA GLN A 43 -19.99 10.35 12.67
C GLN A 43 -20.65 10.10 11.32
N PHE A 44 -20.00 9.31 10.46
CA PHE A 44 -20.38 9.17 9.05
C PHE A 44 -20.51 7.71 8.60
N ILE A 45 -21.46 7.45 7.72
CA ILE A 45 -21.51 6.22 6.91
C ILE A 45 -21.47 6.64 5.44
N THR A 46 -20.55 6.06 4.68
CA THR A 46 -20.42 6.33 3.25
C THR A 46 -20.87 5.12 2.45
N ILE A 47 -21.93 5.26 1.65
CA ILE A 47 -22.43 4.17 0.79
C ILE A 47 -21.81 4.30 -0.60
N VAL A 48 -21.17 3.24 -1.10
CA VAL A 48 -20.47 3.20 -2.38
C VAL A 48 -20.70 1.89 -3.10
N ASN A 49 -21.31 1.94 -4.28
CA ASN A 49 -21.64 0.78 -5.10
C ASN A 49 -20.88 0.84 -6.43
N PRO A 50 -19.86 0.00 -6.66
CA PRO A 50 -19.30 -0.13 -8.00
C PRO A 50 -20.28 -0.81 -8.94
N VAL A 51 -20.44 -0.23 -10.12
CA VAL A 51 -21.28 -0.77 -11.19
C VAL A 51 -20.36 -1.29 -12.28
N ARG A 52 -20.37 -2.60 -12.48
CA ARG A 52 -19.50 -3.28 -13.45
C ARG A 52 -20.23 -4.38 -14.20
N ILE A 53 -19.70 -4.73 -15.37
CA ILE A 53 -20.18 -5.84 -16.19
C ILE A 53 -19.43 -7.10 -15.80
N SER A 54 -20.16 -8.14 -15.42
CA SER A 54 -19.60 -9.42 -14.98
C SER A 54 -20.11 -10.57 -15.84
N ALA A 55 -19.25 -11.57 -16.05
CA ALA A 55 -19.62 -12.82 -16.72
C ALA A 55 -20.64 -13.67 -15.94
N TYR A 56 -20.80 -13.45 -14.63
CA TYR A 56 -21.76 -14.18 -13.79
C TYR A 56 -23.08 -13.43 -13.58
N ASN A 57 -23.25 -12.23 -14.13
CA ASN A 57 -24.52 -11.52 -14.12
C ASN A 57 -25.14 -11.48 -15.53
N PRO A 58 -26.20 -12.26 -15.79
CA PRO A 58 -26.83 -12.30 -17.12
C PRO A 58 -27.63 -11.04 -17.45
N ASP A 59 -28.03 -10.23 -16.45
CA ASP A 59 -28.81 -9.00 -16.65
C ASP A 59 -28.31 -7.87 -15.72
N PRO A 60 -27.23 -7.17 -16.12
CA PRO A 60 -26.69 -6.04 -15.36
C PRO A 60 -27.70 -4.93 -15.09
N LYS A 61 -28.66 -4.73 -16.00
CA LYS A 61 -29.67 -3.67 -15.85
C LYS A 61 -30.61 -4.00 -14.72
N LEU A 62 -31.15 -5.22 -14.67
CA LEU A 62 -32.03 -5.65 -13.61
C LEU A 62 -31.35 -5.58 -12.23
N SER A 63 -30.06 -5.95 -12.16
CA SER A 63 -29.27 -5.83 -10.93
C SER A 63 -29.12 -4.39 -10.47
N LEU A 64 -28.74 -3.48 -11.38
CA LEU A 64 -28.61 -2.06 -11.07
C LEU A 64 -29.94 -1.44 -10.62
N GLU A 65 -31.04 -1.76 -11.30
CA GLU A 65 -32.38 -1.29 -10.92
C GLU A 65 -32.80 -1.81 -9.53
N ALA A 66 -32.50 -3.07 -9.23
CA ALA A 66 -32.80 -3.67 -7.93
C ALA A 66 -31.98 -3.04 -6.81
N GLU A 67 -30.67 -2.84 -7.00
CA GLU A 67 -29.81 -2.18 -6.02
C GLU A 67 -30.23 -0.72 -5.78
N TYR A 68 -30.47 0.03 -6.85
CA TYR A 68 -30.90 1.42 -6.76
C TYR A 68 -32.27 1.55 -6.09
N LYS A 69 -33.19 0.62 -6.35
CA LYS A 69 -34.50 0.59 -5.69
C LYS A 69 -34.36 0.55 -4.16
N GLU A 70 -33.49 -0.30 -3.62
CA GLU A 70 -33.28 -0.42 -2.17
C GLU A 70 -32.73 0.87 -1.55
N ILE A 71 -31.84 1.58 -2.26
CA ILE A 71 -31.31 2.89 -1.86
C ILE A 71 -32.40 3.97 -1.90
N ARG A 72 -33.16 4.03 -3.00
CA ARG A 72 -34.21 5.02 -3.23
C ARG A 72 -35.35 4.91 -2.22
N GLU A 73 -35.82 3.69 -1.95
CA GLU A 73 -36.92 3.46 -0.99
C GLU A 73 -36.59 3.92 0.43
N ARG A 74 -35.31 3.94 0.80
CA ARG A 74 -34.82 4.43 2.09
C ARG A 74 -34.38 5.89 2.07
N ASN A 75 -34.44 6.54 0.91
CA ASN A 75 -33.96 7.90 0.66
C ASN A 75 -32.53 8.11 1.19
N LEU A 76 -31.63 7.20 0.82
CA LEU A 76 -30.22 7.24 1.22
C LEU A 76 -29.37 7.87 0.10
N PRO A 77 -28.41 8.75 0.42
CA PRO A 77 -27.40 9.14 -0.55
C PRO A 77 -26.38 8.02 -0.74
N ALA A 78 -25.99 7.75 -1.98
CA ALA A 78 -24.96 6.77 -2.31
C ALA A 78 -24.07 7.26 -3.46
N THR A 79 -22.91 6.64 -3.60
CA THR A 79 -21.95 6.88 -4.69
C THR A 79 -21.94 5.67 -5.63
N TRP A 80 -22.10 5.90 -6.92
CA TRP A 80 -22.12 4.86 -7.95
C TRP A 80 -20.86 4.97 -8.81
N LEU A 81 -19.93 4.01 -8.67
CA LEU A 81 -18.66 4.04 -9.41
C LEU A 81 -18.77 3.19 -10.68
N LEU A 82 -18.77 3.82 -11.84
CA LEU A 82 -19.08 3.17 -13.11
C LEU A 82 -17.81 2.68 -13.82
N THR A 83 -17.76 1.42 -14.25
CA THR A 83 -16.68 0.98 -15.15
C THR A 83 -16.80 1.57 -16.54
N SER A 84 -15.70 1.57 -17.29
CA SER A 84 -15.70 2.04 -18.68
C SER A 84 -16.71 1.29 -19.55
N ASP A 85 -16.99 0.01 -19.29
CA ASP A 85 -17.93 -0.76 -20.12
C ASP A 85 -19.39 -0.40 -19.81
N VAL A 86 -19.72 -0.03 -18.56
CA VAL A 86 -21.06 0.47 -18.19
C VAL A 86 -21.40 1.77 -18.92
N LEU A 87 -20.41 2.66 -19.11
CA LEU A 87 -20.59 3.92 -19.84
C LEU A 87 -20.92 3.72 -21.33
N GLU A 88 -20.77 2.51 -21.85
CA GLU A 88 -21.03 2.17 -23.25
C GLU A 88 -22.40 1.52 -23.46
N MET A 89 -23.12 1.19 -22.38
CA MET A 89 -24.42 0.55 -22.43
C MET A 89 -25.54 1.58 -22.23
N GLU A 90 -26.25 1.91 -23.30
CA GLU A 90 -27.27 2.98 -23.30
C GLU A 90 -28.42 2.72 -22.32
N ASP A 91 -28.79 1.46 -22.11
CA ASP A 91 -29.84 1.05 -21.19
C ASP A 91 -29.44 1.25 -19.72
N LEU A 92 -28.21 0.89 -19.35
CA LEU A 92 -27.64 1.17 -18.02
C LEU A 92 -27.48 2.67 -17.79
N VAL A 93 -26.93 3.40 -18.77
CA VAL A 93 -26.81 4.86 -18.71
C VAL A 93 -28.18 5.52 -18.55
N GLY A 94 -29.23 4.96 -19.17
CA GLY A 94 -30.62 5.39 -19.00
C GLY A 94 -31.10 5.28 -17.56
N VAL A 95 -30.83 4.14 -16.89
CA VAL A 95 -31.14 3.94 -15.46
C VAL A 95 -30.39 4.96 -14.59
N ILE A 96 -29.08 5.11 -14.81
CA ILE A 96 -28.20 6.00 -14.03
C ILE A 96 -28.64 7.47 -14.15
N LYS A 97 -28.98 7.92 -15.37
CA LYS A 97 -29.50 9.28 -15.59
C LYS A 97 -30.86 9.53 -14.93
N GLY A 98 -31.62 8.46 -14.69
CA GLY A 98 -32.91 8.51 -13.99
C GLY A 98 -32.81 8.47 -12.47
N MET A 99 -31.60 8.35 -11.90
CA MET A 99 -31.40 8.34 -10.45
C MET A 99 -31.66 9.70 -9.81
N ASP A 100 -31.98 9.69 -8.52
CA ASP A 100 -32.27 10.89 -7.73
C ASP A 100 -31.02 11.79 -7.60
N ARG A 101 -31.24 13.10 -7.41
CA ARG A 101 -30.16 14.09 -7.37
C ARG A 101 -29.20 13.97 -6.18
N ASN A 102 -29.57 13.20 -5.16
CA ASN A 102 -28.71 12.93 -4.00
C ASN A 102 -27.75 11.75 -4.22
N GLN A 103 -27.74 11.16 -5.43
CA GLN A 103 -26.80 10.13 -5.84
C GLN A 103 -25.57 10.78 -6.49
N GLU A 104 -24.38 10.34 -6.08
CA GLU A 104 -23.11 10.76 -6.68
C GLU A 104 -22.67 9.76 -7.75
N LEU A 105 -22.16 10.24 -8.88
CA LEU A 105 -21.60 9.40 -9.94
C LEU A 105 -20.08 9.55 -10.00
N GLY A 106 -19.38 8.42 -10.08
CA GLY A 106 -17.93 8.33 -10.19
C GLY A 106 -17.48 7.25 -11.16
N ILE A 107 -16.18 6.93 -11.15
CA ILE A 107 -15.59 5.91 -12.03
C ILE A 107 -14.98 4.78 -11.21
N PHE A 108 -15.29 3.54 -11.57
CA PHE A 108 -14.59 2.35 -11.09
C PHE A 108 -13.55 1.93 -12.15
N LEU A 109 -12.28 1.99 -11.78
CA LEU A 109 -11.15 1.84 -12.69
C LEU A 109 -10.79 0.37 -12.86
N GLU A 110 -11.33 -0.23 -13.91
CA GLU A 110 -10.96 -1.55 -14.41
C GLU A 110 -10.63 -1.46 -15.89
N VAL A 111 -9.46 -1.98 -16.26
CA VAL A 111 -9.04 -2.05 -17.66
C VAL A 111 -9.59 -3.34 -18.27
N THR A 112 -10.28 -3.20 -19.39
CA THR A 112 -10.95 -4.29 -20.10
C THR A 112 -10.45 -4.33 -21.55
N PRO A 113 -10.61 -5.46 -22.27
CA PRO A 113 -10.24 -5.54 -23.68
C PRO A 113 -10.90 -4.44 -24.53
N SER A 114 -12.14 -4.08 -24.18
CA SER A 114 -12.93 -3.03 -24.84
C SER A 114 -12.34 -1.64 -24.59
N SER A 115 -12.14 -1.27 -23.32
CA SER A 115 -11.60 0.05 -22.94
C SER A 115 -10.17 0.26 -23.42
N ALA A 116 -9.31 -0.76 -23.36
CA ALA A 116 -7.95 -0.69 -23.88
C ALA A 116 -7.93 -0.47 -25.41
N ARG A 117 -8.73 -1.25 -26.16
CA ARG A 117 -8.85 -1.10 -27.62
C ARG A 117 -9.34 0.29 -28.02
N LYS A 118 -10.39 0.81 -27.36
CA LYS A 118 -10.92 2.15 -27.63
C LYS A 118 -9.90 3.25 -27.38
N SER A 119 -9.02 3.03 -26.41
CA SER A 119 -7.97 3.96 -26.02
C SER A 119 -6.68 3.78 -26.82
N ASN A 120 -6.65 2.85 -27.79
CA ASN A 120 -5.44 2.47 -28.55
C ASN A 120 -4.27 2.05 -27.64
N VAL A 121 -4.59 1.37 -26.53
CA VAL A 121 -3.62 0.74 -25.61
C VAL A 121 -3.70 -0.77 -25.79
N SER A 122 -2.54 -1.45 -25.78
CA SER A 122 -2.51 -2.91 -25.90
C SER A 122 -3.03 -3.55 -24.62
N TYR A 123 -4.13 -4.31 -24.71
CA TYR A 123 -4.63 -5.06 -23.55
C TYR A 123 -3.68 -6.21 -23.22
N TYR A 124 -3.25 -6.30 -21.97
CA TYR A 124 -2.42 -7.40 -21.51
C TYR A 124 -3.30 -8.60 -21.17
N GLN A 125 -3.50 -9.52 -22.12
CA GLN A 125 -4.33 -10.70 -21.89
C GLN A 125 -3.59 -11.75 -21.04
N THR A 126 -4.18 -12.11 -19.91
CA THR A 126 -3.72 -13.17 -19.01
C THR A 126 -4.68 -14.38 -19.02
N ASP A 127 -4.40 -15.37 -18.18
CA ASP A 127 -5.24 -16.56 -17.97
C ASP A 127 -6.62 -16.25 -17.36
N SER A 128 -6.75 -15.11 -16.67
CA SER A 128 -8.03 -14.60 -16.19
C SER A 128 -8.11 -13.07 -16.22
N TRP A 129 -9.31 -12.51 -16.29
CA TRP A 129 -9.55 -11.07 -16.38
C TRP A 129 -9.15 -10.32 -15.09
N HIS A 130 -9.24 -10.98 -13.94
CA HIS A 130 -8.94 -10.41 -12.62
C HIS A 130 -7.44 -10.45 -12.28
N ARG A 131 -6.54 -10.76 -13.22
CA ARG A 131 -5.10 -10.66 -12.92
C ARG A 131 -4.70 -9.20 -12.80
N ALA A 132 -3.84 -8.91 -11.83
CA ALA A 132 -3.43 -7.55 -11.50
C ALA A 132 -2.75 -6.82 -12.68
N SER A 133 -1.99 -7.55 -13.49
CA SER A 133 -1.31 -7.03 -14.70
C SER A 133 -2.26 -6.66 -15.83
N SER A 134 -3.51 -7.13 -15.79
CA SER A 134 -4.51 -6.95 -16.85
C SER A 134 -5.57 -5.94 -16.44
N LEU A 135 -6.08 -6.09 -15.21
CA LEU A 135 -7.22 -5.35 -14.68
C LEU A 135 -6.84 -3.95 -14.20
N PHE A 136 -5.69 -3.79 -13.55
CA PHE A 136 -5.32 -2.54 -12.89
C PHE A 136 -4.41 -1.67 -13.74
N LEU A 137 -4.50 -0.35 -13.54
CA LEU A 137 -3.63 0.62 -14.19
C LEU A 137 -2.13 0.33 -13.95
N VAL A 138 -1.76 -0.24 -12.80
CA VAL A 138 -0.38 -0.64 -12.50
C VAL A 138 0.20 -1.64 -13.49
N GLY A 139 -0.63 -2.43 -14.19
CA GLY A 139 -0.19 -3.34 -15.25
C GLY A 139 0.33 -2.66 -16.52
N TYR A 140 0.10 -1.35 -16.64
CA TYR A 140 0.42 -0.54 -17.81
C TYR A 140 1.50 0.49 -17.48
N GLN A 141 2.23 0.97 -18.51
CA GLN A 141 3.19 2.05 -18.34
C GLN A 141 2.47 3.35 -18.00
N GLN A 142 3.13 4.27 -17.30
CA GLN A 142 2.53 5.55 -16.90
C GLN A 142 1.87 6.33 -18.05
N GLN A 143 2.45 6.33 -19.26
CA GLN A 143 1.84 6.97 -20.42
C GLN A 143 0.54 6.28 -20.85
N GLU A 144 0.50 4.95 -20.83
CA GLU A 144 -0.70 4.16 -21.12
C GLU A 144 -1.77 4.37 -20.03
N ARG A 145 -1.38 4.43 -18.75
CA ARG A 145 -2.29 4.77 -17.63
C ARG A 145 -3.00 6.09 -17.90
N ARG A 146 -2.26 7.12 -18.30
CA ARG A 146 -2.83 8.44 -18.63
C ARG A 146 -3.84 8.37 -19.77
N ILE A 147 -3.53 7.62 -20.83
CA ILE A 147 -4.43 7.44 -21.98
C ILE A 147 -5.72 6.73 -21.58
N LEU A 148 -5.61 5.65 -20.79
CA LEU A 148 -6.76 4.91 -20.26
C LEU A 148 -7.65 5.79 -19.36
N ILE A 149 -7.03 6.56 -18.46
CA ILE A 149 -7.72 7.52 -17.60
C ILE A 149 -8.42 8.59 -18.45
N ASP A 150 -7.72 9.20 -19.40
CA ASP A 150 -8.28 10.25 -20.25
C ASP A 150 -9.51 9.76 -21.02
N SER A 151 -9.43 8.56 -21.58
CA SER A 151 -10.52 7.94 -22.34
C SER A 151 -11.80 7.80 -21.50
N VAL A 152 -11.70 7.23 -20.30
CA VAL A 152 -12.87 7.01 -19.44
C VAL A 152 -13.41 8.32 -18.84
N PHE A 153 -12.55 9.29 -18.51
CA PHE A 153 -12.98 10.60 -18.00
C PHE A 153 -13.67 11.45 -19.06
N GLU A 154 -13.15 11.49 -20.28
CA GLU A 154 -13.82 12.20 -21.39
C GLU A 154 -15.15 11.54 -21.75
N ARG A 155 -15.22 10.21 -21.73
CA ARG A 155 -16.47 9.49 -21.94
C ARG A 155 -17.50 9.80 -20.85
N PHE A 156 -17.09 9.78 -19.58
CA PHE A 156 -17.96 10.16 -18.46
C PHE A 156 -18.51 11.58 -18.64
N LYS A 157 -17.64 12.55 -18.94
CA LYS A 157 -18.04 13.95 -19.17
C LYS A 157 -18.97 14.10 -20.37
N ALA A 158 -18.76 13.36 -21.45
CA ALA A 158 -19.64 13.39 -22.62
C ALA A 158 -21.07 12.93 -22.26
N ILE A 159 -21.21 11.99 -21.31
CA ILE A 159 -22.52 11.44 -20.90
C ILE A 159 -23.22 12.32 -19.87
N PHE A 160 -22.49 12.81 -18.87
CA PHE A 160 -23.04 13.48 -17.68
C PHE A 160 -22.79 14.99 -17.63
N GLY A 161 -21.92 15.53 -18.48
CA GLY A 161 -21.65 16.97 -18.60
C GLY A 161 -20.59 17.52 -17.62
N TYR A 162 -20.01 16.69 -16.75
CA TYR A 162 -18.99 17.06 -15.78
C TYR A 162 -17.97 15.93 -15.58
N TYR A 163 -16.80 16.22 -15.00
CA TYR A 163 -15.85 15.19 -14.59
C TYR A 163 -16.16 14.68 -13.17
N PRO A 164 -15.96 13.39 -12.88
CA PRO A 164 -16.29 12.82 -11.58
C PRO A 164 -15.41 13.40 -10.47
N LYS A 165 -15.93 13.41 -9.25
CA LYS A 165 -15.17 13.78 -8.03
C LYS A 165 -14.61 12.59 -7.27
N SER A 166 -15.19 11.42 -7.50
CA SER A 166 -14.80 10.16 -6.86
C SER A 166 -14.42 9.12 -7.89
N VAL A 167 -13.36 8.39 -7.58
CA VAL A 167 -12.90 7.21 -8.32
C VAL A 167 -12.68 6.06 -7.36
N GLY A 168 -12.49 4.85 -7.88
CA GLY A 168 -12.13 3.71 -7.07
C GLY A 168 -11.68 2.53 -7.89
N ALA A 169 -11.01 1.59 -7.24
CA ALA A 169 -10.75 0.24 -7.73
C ALA A 169 -10.33 -0.62 -6.54
N TRP A 170 -10.14 -1.91 -6.76
CA TRP A 170 -9.40 -2.73 -5.79
C TRP A 170 -7.99 -2.15 -5.53
N TRP A 171 -7.35 -1.54 -6.53
CA TRP A 171 -6.14 -0.74 -6.34
C TRP A 171 -6.01 0.39 -7.37
N VAL A 172 -5.73 1.61 -6.89
CA VAL A 172 -5.35 2.76 -7.72
C VAL A 172 -4.02 3.30 -7.21
N ASP A 173 -3.00 3.31 -8.06
CA ASP A 173 -1.65 3.74 -7.70
C ASP A 173 -1.53 5.26 -7.52
N SER A 174 -0.54 5.69 -6.75
CA SER A 174 -0.31 7.10 -6.42
C SER A 174 -0.02 7.97 -7.64
N TYR A 175 0.65 7.44 -8.66
CA TYR A 175 0.87 8.16 -9.92
C TYR A 175 -0.46 8.43 -10.63
N SER A 176 -1.31 7.40 -10.79
CA SER A 176 -2.64 7.54 -11.39
C SER A 176 -3.54 8.48 -10.60
N LEU A 177 -3.55 8.38 -9.27
CA LEU A 177 -4.30 9.29 -8.40
C LEU A 177 -3.81 10.74 -8.54
N GLN A 178 -2.50 10.96 -8.59
CA GLN A 178 -1.92 12.29 -8.79
C GLN A 178 -2.35 12.88 -10.13
N TYR A 179 -2.24 12.11 -11.21
CA TYR A 179 -2.66 12.55 -12.54
C TYR A 179 -4.15 12.94 -12.58
N MET A 180 -5.02 12.11 -12.00
CA MET A 180 -6.45 12.40 -11.93
C MET A 180 -6.75 13.63 -11.06
N LYS A 181 -6.02 13.82 -9.96
CA LYS A 181 -6.15 15.02 -9.12
C LYS A 181 -5.80 16.28 -9.90
N GLU A 182 -4.64 16.30 -10.54
CA GLU A 182 -4.10 17.47 -11.21
C GLU A 182 -4.92 17.85 -12.45
N LYS A 183 -5.35 16.86 -13.25
CA LYS A 183 -6.06 17.10 -14.50
C LYS A 183 -7.58 17.24 -14.33
N TYR A 184 -8.20 16.40 -13.50
CA TYR A 184 -9.66 16.29 -13.40
C TYR A 184 -10.22 16.76 -12.06
N GLY A 185 -9.37 17.01 -11.07
CA GLY A 185 -9.80 17.57 -9.79
C GLY A 185 -10.63 16.61 -8.94
N ILE A 186 -10.33 15.30 -9.01
CA ILE A 186 -10.90 14.31 -8.08
C ILE A 186 -10.51 14.64 -6.64
N ILE A 187 -11.33 14.23 -5.68
CA ILE A 187 -11.07 14.46 -4.25
C ILE A 187 -11.26 13.21 -3.40
N ALA A 188 -11.83 12.14 -3.95
CA ALA A 188 -12.07 10.89 -3.23
C ALA A 188 -11.58 9.68 -4.04
N ASN A 189 -11.05 8.69 -3.33
CA ASN A 189 -10.62 7.40 -3.86
C ASN A 189 -11.21 6.29 -3.00
N LEU A 190 -11.90 5.33 -3.60
CA LEU A 190 -12.26 4.08 -2.94
C LEU A 190 -11.10 3.11 -3.11
N GLY A 191 -10.46 2.72 -2.01
CA GLY A 191 -9.37 1.75 -2.00
C GLY A 191 -9.76 0.49 -1.24
N CYS A 192 -9.16 -0.63 -1.63
CA CYS A 192 -9.34 -1.89 -0.90
C CYS A 192 -8.74 -1.80 0.50
N SER A 193 -9.49 -2.27 1.51
CA SER A 193 -8.98 -2.51 2.86
C SER A 193 -7.87 -3.56 2.84
N ASP A 194 -7.01 -3.51 3.86
CA ASP A 194 -5.92 -4.48 4.01
C ASP A 194 -6.37 -5.94 3.81
N GLN A 195 -5.64 -6.65 2.96
CA GLN A 195 -5.79 -8.09 2.73
C GLN A 195 -4.46 -8.73 2.37
N PHE A 196 -4.28 -9.98 2.79
CA PHE A 196 -3.04 -10.72 2.61
C PHE A 196 -3.29 -11.98 1.78
N LEU A 197 -2.91 -11.92 0.50
CA LEU A 197 -3.06 -13.00 -0.49
C LEU A 197 -4.52 -13.43 -0.74
N THR A 198 -5.45 -12.47 -0.76
CA THR A 198 -6.85 -12.69 -1.16
C THR A 198 -7.02 -12.35 -2.63
N ASP A 199 -7.59 -13.27 -3.42
CA ASP A 199 -7.79 -13.12 -4.88
C ASP A 199 -6.52 -12.82 -5.69
N GLY A 200 -5.36 -13.24 -5.18
CA GLY A 200 -4.07 -12.94 -5.79
C GLY A 200 -3.54 -11.54 -5.45
N TYR A 201 -4.16 -10.83 -4.50
CA TYR A 201 -3.70 -9.51 -4.06
C TYR A 201 -3.25 -9.49 -2.60
N SER A 202 -2.09 -8.91 -2.37
CA SER A 202 -1.53 -8.55 -1.07
C SER A 202 -1.43 -7.03 -1.00
N ILE A 203 -2.49 -6.41 -0.50
CA ILE A 203 -2.53 -4.98 -0.21
C ILE A 203 -2.41 -4.88 1.31
N TRP A 204 -1.20 -4.64 1.80
CA TRP A 204 -0.86 -4.94 3.20
C TRP A 204 0.00 -3.84 3.82
N GLY A 205 -0.51 -3.23 4.88
CA GLY A 205 0.20 -2.21 5.64
C GLY A 205 -0.46 -0.83 5.70
N GLN A 206 -1.61 -0.64 5.05
CA GLN A 206 -2.28 0.65 4.97
C GLN A 206 -2.84 1.04 6.35
N PRO A 207 -3.32 2.28 6.53
CA PRO A 207 -4.19 2.56 7.64
C PRO A 207 -5.36 1.55 7.69
N TRP A 208 -5.46 0.79 8.79
CA TRP A 208 -6.44 -0.26 9.01
C TRP A 208 -7.86 0.30 8.98
N SER A 209 -8.55 0.12 7.84
CA SER A 209 -9.97 0.41 7.62
C SER A 209 -10.42 1.85 7.91
N ILE A 210 -9.51 2.84 7.97
CA ILE A 210 -9.84 4.25 8.21
C ILE A 210 -9.48 5.12 7.00
N PRO A 211 -10.13 6.29 6.82
CA PRO A 211 -9.81 7.19 5.73
C PRO A 211 -8.55 8.02 5.98
N TYR A 212 -7.79 8.29 4.92
CA TYR A 212 -6.53 9.04 4.99
C TYR A 212 -6.19 9.80 3.68
N TYR A 213 -5.28 10.77 3.76
CA TYR A 213 -4.61 11.35 2.59
C TYR A 213 -3.44 10.47 2.20
N PRO A 214 -3.40 9.90 0.98
CA PRO A 214 -2.26 9.12 0.54
C PRO A 214 -1.04 10.01 0.26
N SER A 215 0.14 9.39 0.24
CA SER A 215 1.36 9.99 -0.28
C SER A 215 1.36 9.94 -1.81
N ARG A 216 1.88 10.99 -2.47
CA ARG A 216 2.10 11.01 -3.92
C ARG A 216 3.17 10.01 -4.41
N PHE A 217 3.89 9.39 -3.49
CA PHE A 217 4.85 8.33 -3.79
C PHE A 217 4.28 6.93 -3.56
N HIS A 218 3.22 6.79 -2.74
CA HIS A 218 2.67 5.49 -2.40
C HIS A 218 1.21 5.60 -1.94
N ALA A 219 0.27 5.03 -2.71
CA ALA A 219 -1.17 5.20 -2.45
C ALA A 219 -1.62 4.58 -1.12
N GLY A 220 -0.96 3.50 -0.70
CA GLY A 220 -1.26 2.82 0.56
C GLY A 220 -0.73 3.50 1.83
N MET A 221 0.08 4.55 1.72
CA MET A 221 0.72 5.20 2.86
C MET A 221 0.11 6.57 3.13
N PRO A 222 -0.18 6.92 4.39
CA PRO A 222 -0.61 8.27 4.71
C PRO A 222 0.52 9.27 4.44
N ALA A 223 0.15 10.44 3.91
CA ALA A 223 1.08 11.53 3.73
C ALA A 223 1.58 12.05 5.08
N ARG A 224 2.89 12.23 5.17
CA ARG A 224 3.59 12.71 6.38
C ARG A 224 3.91 14.19 6.35
N THR A 225 3.93 14.79 5.15
CA THR A 225 4.25 16.19 4.94
C THR A 225 3.28 16.77 3.91
N LEU A 226 3.13 18.10 3.90
CA LEU A 226 2.34 18.78 2.85
C LEU A 226 2.92 18.54 1.46
N GLU A 227 4.23 18.36 1.36
CA GLU A 227 4.91 18.09 0.10
C GLU A 227 4.66 16.67 -0.40
N SER A 228 4.56 15.66 0.47
CA SER A 228 4.19 14.30 0.04
C SER A 228 2.69 14.12 -0.09
N LYS A 229 1.87 15.01 0.51
CA LYS A 229 0.41 14.92 0.46
C LYS A 229 -0.12 14.93 -0.96
N LEU A 230 -0.89 13.89 -1.27
CA LEU A 230 -1.85 13.88 -2.34
C LEU A 230 -3.20 14.25 -1.75
N ASP A 231 -3.75 15.38 -2.17
CA ASP A 231 -4.97 15.97 -1.59
C ASP A 231 -6.25 15.28 -2.10
N ILE A 232 -6.31 13.97 -1.88
CA ILE A 232 -7.42 13.05 -2.15
C ILE A 232 -7.67 12.29 -0.84
N VAL A 233 -8.92 12.05 -0.47
CA VAL A 233 -9.24 11.18 0.66
C VAL A 233 -9.42 9.77 0.15
N THR A 234 -8.58 8.84 0.58
CA THR A 234 -8.78 7.41 0.37
C THR A 234 -9.74 6.89 1.43
N LEU A 235 -10.89 6.36 1.00
CA LEU A 235 -11.85 5.63 1.81
C LEU A 235 -11.59 4.13 1.64
N GLN A 236 -11.58 3.38 2.75
CA GLN A 236 -11.22 1.96 2.76
C GLN A 236 -12.48 1.09 2.68
N TRP A 237 -12.51 0.16 1.72
CA TRP A 237 -13.59 -0.79 1.50
C TRP A 237 -13.06 -2.22 1.30
N ALA A 238 -13.58 -3.28 1.93
CA ALA A 238 -14.61 -3.34 2.97
C ALA A 238 -13.96 -3.38 4.36
N PRO A 239 -14.33 -2.50 5.30
CA PRO A 239 -13.75 -2.47 6.65
C PRO A 239 -13.67 -3.86 7.29
N ARG A 240 -12.51 -4.17 7.85
CA ARG A 240 -12.16 -5.50 8.38
C ARG A 240 -12.25 -5.51 9.90
N ASP A 241 -12.58 -6.65 10.48
CA ASP A 241 -12.52 -6.86 11.93
C ASP A 241 -11.07 -6.69 12.44
N PRO A 242 -10.82 -5.82 13.43
CA PRO A 242 -9.46 -5.53 13.89
C PRO A 242 -8.71 -6.72 14.52
N ILE A 243 -9.41 -7.79 14.89
CA ILE A 243 -8.83 -8.98 15.52
C ILE A 243 -8.89 -10.15 14.53
N ASN A 244 -10.08 -10.52 14.07
CA ASN A 244 -10.27 -11.71 13.24
C ASN A 244 -9.94 -11.44 11.76
N GLY A 245 -10.01 -10.17 11.34
CA GLY A 245 -9.66 -9.73 10.00
C GLY A 245 -8.16 -9.65 9.72
N TYR A 246 -7.33 -9.69 10.76
CA TYR A 246 -5.88 -9.61 10.65
C TYR A 246 -5.24 -11.00 10.58
N GLY A 247 -4.92 -11.46 9.37
CA GLY A 247 -4.36 -12.78 9.13
C GLY A 247 -4.15 -13.07 7.65
N ASP A 248 -3.77 -14.32 7.35
CA ASP A 248 -3.70 -14.85 5.99
C ASP A 248 -4.98 -15.61 5.61
N GLY A 249 -5.02 -16.10 4.36
CA GLY A 249 -6.09 -16.99 3.89
C GLY A 249 -7.47 -16.33 3.93
N ARG A 250 -8.35 -16.83 4.80
CA ARG A 250 -9.72 -16.31 4.93
C ARG A 250 -9.87 -15.18 5.94
N ALA A 251 -8.80 -14.67 6.54
CA ALA A 251 -8.91 -13.58 7.51
C ALA A 251 -9.61 -12.35 6.90
N SER A 252 -9.32 -12.00 5.64
CA SER A 252 -9.95 -10.86 4.98
C SER A 252 -11.48 -10.97 4.85
N THR A 253 -12.07 -12.16 5.02
CA THR A 253 -13.52 -12.34 4.94
C THR A 253 -14.25 -12.00 6.24
N TYR A 254 -13.52 -11.73 7.33
CA TYR A 254 -14.06 -11.08 8.53
C TYR A 254 -14.22 -9.58 8.26
N SER A 255 -15.19 -9.25 7.41
CA SER A 255 -15.40 -7.91 6.86
C SER A 255 -16.88 -7.56 6.75
N THR A 256 -17.19 -6.29 6.51
CA THR A 256 -18.56 -5.85 6.27
C THR A 256 -19.19 -6.44 4.99
N GLN A 257 -18.37 -6.97 4.07
CA GLN A 257 -18.83 -7.51 2.78
C GLN A 257 -18.95 -9.03 2.79
N ASP A 258 -17.98 -9.73 3.39
CA ASP A 258 -17.78 -11.17 3.19
C ASP A 258 -18.05 -12.02 4.42
N TYR A 259 -18.53 -11.42 5.52
CA TYR A 259 -18.73 -12.11 6.80
C TYR A 259 -19.60 -13.37 6.70
N GLN A 260 -20.53 -13.43 5.73
CA GLN A 260 -21.37 -14.60 5.50
C GLN A 260 -20.58 -15.84 5.06
N ILE A 261 -19.41 -15.68 4.44
CA ILE A 261 -18.50 -16.79 4.10
C ILE A 261 -18.05 -17.54 5.36
N ASN A 262 -18.03 -16.85 6.51
CA ASN A 262 -17.71 -17.42 7.82
C ASN A 262 -18.95 -17.85 8.63
N ASN A 263 -20.13 -17.93 8.00
CA ASN A 263 -21.41 -18.23 8.65
C ASN A 263 -21.77 -17.24 9.78
N LEU A 264 -21.32 -16.00 9.68
CA LEU A 264 -21.62 -14.96 10.67
C LEU A 264 -22.98 -14.31 10.37
N SER A 265 -23.71 -13.94 11.42
CA SER A 265 -25.04 -13.33 11.30
C SER A 265 -24.98 -11.84 10.93
N ILE A 266 -26.13 -11.27 10.61
CA ILE A 266 -26.29 -9.83 10.41
C ILE A 266 -25.91 -9.00 11.66
N ASP A 267 -25.95 -9.59 12.86
CA ASP A 267 -25.53 -8.91 14.09
C ASP A 267 -24.03 -8.65 14.11
N TYR A 268 -23.24 -9.55 13.53
CA TYR A 268 -21.80 -9.33 13.36
C TYR A 268 -21.54 -8.11 12.48
N PHE A 269 -22.24 -8.00 11.34
CA PHE A 269 -22.20 -6.82 10.48
C PHE A 269 -22.59 -5.55 11.25
N ALA A 270 -23.72 -5.57 11.98
CA ALA A 270 -24.18 -4.42 12.75
C ALA A 270 -23.15 -3.97 13.81
N ASN A 271 -22.53 -4.91 14.51
CA ASN A 271 -21.50 -4.64 15.50
C ASN A 271 -20.22 -4.07 14.87
N LEU A 272 -19.80 -4.61 13.72
CA LEU A 272 -18.65 -4.11 12.98
C LEU A 272 -18.89 -2.70 12.42
N VAL A 273 -20.08 -2.42 11.88
CA VAL A 273 -20.49 -1.07 11.44
C VAL A 273 -20.45 -0.10 12.62
N LYS A 274 -21.06 -0.49 13.75
CA LYS A 274 -21.08 0.33 14.96
C LYS A 274 -19.69 0.65 15.48
N LEU A 275 -18.77 -0.32 15.45
CA LEU A 275 -17.38 -0.14 15.87
C LEU A 275 -16.70 1.03 15.12
N TYR A 276 -16.85 1.09 13.79
CA TYR A 276 -16.19 2.11 12.95
C TYR A 276 -16.93 3.46 12.94
N VAL A 277 -18.26 3.44 13.03
CA VAL A 277 -19.08 4.66 13.06
C VAL A 277 -18.91 5.43 14.36
N GLN A 278 -18.65 4.74 15.48
CA GLN A 278 -18.47 5.37 16.77
C GLN A 278 -17.16 6.14 16.84
N LYS A 279 -17.26 7.47 16.91
CA LYS A 279 -16.11 8.37 17.06
C LYS A 279 -15.27 8.07 18.30
N GLN A 280 -15.90 7.64 19.40
CA GLN A 280 -15.23 7.37 20.69
C GLN A 280 -14.25 8.49 21.08
N ARG A 281 -12.94 8.20 21.15
CA ARG A 281 -11.85 9.12 21.52
C ARG A 281 -11.22 9.83 20.30
N ASN A 282 -11.69 9.54 19.09
CA ASN A 282 -11.20 10.10 17.83
C ASN A 282 -11.87 11.43 17.50
N LEU A 283 -11.40 12.10 16.44
CA LEU A 283 -12.00 13.35 15.97
C LEU A 283 -13.27 13.11 15.13
N PHE A 284 -13.41 11.90 14.58
CA PHE A 284 -14.56 11.45 13.81
C PHE A 284 -14.68 9.92 13.85
N GLY A 285 -15.84 9.39 13.48
CA GLY A 285 -16.04 7.97 13.15
C GLY A 285 -16.54 7.85 11.71
N GLN A 286 -16.05 6.87 10.96
CA GLN A 286 -16.47 6.65 9.58
C GLN A 286 -16.35 5.18 9.18
N VAL A 287 -17.34 4.71 8.41
CA VAL A 287 -17.31 3.40 7.76
C VAL A 287 -17.77 3.53 6.31
N THR A 288 -17.09 2.83 5.40
CA THR A 288 -17.50 2.73 4.00
C THR A 288 -18.18 1.39 3.77
N LEU A 289 -19.39 1.42 3.23
CA LEU A 289 -20.24 0.26 3.00
C LEU A 289 -20.77 0.28 1.57
N GLY A 290 -21.18 -0.88 1.07
CA GLY A 290 -21.73 -1.02 -0.27
C GLY A 290 -21.52 -2.42 -0.79
N LEU A 291 -22.04 -2.66 -1.99
CA LEU A 291 -21.95 -3.92 -2.68
C LEU A 291 -21.73 -3.64 -4.18
N GLU A 292 -21.06 -4.56 -4.86
CA GLU A 292 -20.93 -4.48 -6.31
C GLU A 292 -22.28 -4.71 -6.98
N ALA A 293 -22.61 -3.92 -8.01
CA ALA A 293 -23.82 -4.04 -8.83
C ALA A 293 -23.75 -5.21 -9.86
N ASP A 294 -22.98 -6.26 -9.56
CA ASP A 294 -22.69 -7.38 -10.46
C ASP A 294 -23.18 -8.74 -9.93
N LEU A 295 -23.99 -8.73 -8.87
CA LEU A 295 -24.68 -9.90 -8.32
C LEU A 295 -26.10 -10.00 -8.89
N SER A 296 -26.80 -11.10 -8.63
CA SER A 296 -28.20 -11.23 -9.07
C SER A 296 -29.12 -10.27 -8.33
N ALA A 297 -30.16 -9.80 -9.01
CA ALA A 297 -31.14 -8.86 -8.46
C ALA A 297 -31.72 -9.26 -7.08
N SER A 298 -31.88 -10.57 -6.83
CA SER A 298 -32.38 -11.09 -5.56
C SER A 298 -31.48 -10.82 -4.36
N VAL A 299 -30.16 -10.69 -4.57
CA VAL A 299 -29.20 -10.38 -3.49
C VAL A 299 -29.46 -9.00 -2.93
N TYR A 300 -29.80 -8.02 -3.78
CA TYR A 300 -30.05 -6.64 -3.35
C TYR A 300 -31.31 -6.53 -2.50
N SER A 301 -32.41 -7.12 -2.97
CA SER A 301 -33.66 -7.19 -2.18
C SER A 301 -33.55 -8.03 -0.92
N GLY A 302 -32.48 -8.82 -0.78
CA GLY A 302 -32.22 -9.70 0.35
C GLY A 302 -31.26 -9.08 1.36
N LEU A 303 -29.99 -9.46 1.25
CA LEU A 303 -28.95 -9.11 2.22
C LEU A 303 -28.65 -7.60 2.23
N TYR A 304 -28.52 -7.01 1.06
CA TYR A 304 -28.19 -5.59 0.95
C TYR A 304 -29.30 -4.70 1.53
N GLY A 305 -30.57 -5.02 1.25
CA GLY A 305 -31.71 -4.36 1.89
C GLY A 305 -31.64 -4.41 3.43
N GLN A 306 -31.25 -5.56 4.02
CA GLN A 306 -31.03 -5.68 5.47
C GLN A 306 -29.87 -4.81 5.97
N HIS A 307 -28.76 -4.72 5.21
CA HIS A 307 -27.66 -3.79 5.53
C HIS A 307 -28.16 -2.35 5.56
N LEU A 308 -28.93 -1.95 4.54
CA LEU A 308 -29.47 -0.60 4.44
C LEU A 308 -30.51 -0.29 5.52
N ASP A 309 -31.28 -1.28 6.00
CA ASP A 309 -32.20 -1.10 7.14
C ASP A 309 -31.43 -0.75 8.43
N ILE A 310 -30.30 -1.41 8.68
CA ILE A 310 -29.43 -1.11 9.82
C ILE A 310 -28.85 0.30 9.68
N ILE A 311 -28.34 0.64 8.48
CA ILE A 311 -27.79 1.97 8.20
C ILE A 311 -28.86 3.05 8.38
N LYS A 312 -30.07 2.82 7.87
CA LYS A 312 -31.19 3.75 8.00
C LYS A 312 -31.63 3.93 9.45
N LYS A 313 -31.62 2.86 10.23
CA LYS A 313 -31.86 2.92 11.68
C LYS A 313 -30.84 3.82 12.39
N LEU A 314 -29.55 3.64 12.12
CA LEU A 314 -28.49 4.48 12.68
C LEU A 314 -28.66 5.96 12.28
N GLN A 315 -29.10 6.24 11.06
CA GLN A 315 -29.43 7.59 10.62
C GLN A 315 -30.61 8.17 11.42
N ASN A 316 -31.70 7.42 11.54
CA ASN A 316 -32.92 7.87 12.22
C ASN A 316 -32.71 8.08 13.72
N GLU A 317 -31.83 7.30 14.34
CA GLU A 317 -31.42 7.43 15.75
C GLU A 317 -30.42 8.58 15.96
N GLY A 318 -29.99 9.28 14.90
CA GLY A 318 -29.00 10.35 14.98
C GLY A 318 -27.58 9.85 15.26
N VAL A 319 -27.29 8.56 15.08
CA VAL A 319 -25.95 8.00 15.37
C VAL A 319 -24.93 8.42 14.31
N ALA A 320 -25.34 8.52 13.05
CA ALA A 320 -24.45 8.89 11.95
C ALA A 320 -25.18 9.60 10.81
N GLU A 321 -24.48 10.52 10.16
CA GLU A 321 -24.89 11.08 8.88
C GLU A 321 -24.52 10.12 7.74
N ILE A 322 -25.46 9.85 6.85
CA ILE A 322 -25.20 9.08 5.62
C ILE A 322 -24.79 10.06 4.53
N VAL A 323 -23.63 9.84 3.92
CA VAL A 323 -23.01 10.78 2.97
C VAL A 323 -22.43 10.05 1.77
N THR A 324 -22.28 10.77 0.64
CA THR A 324 -21.53 10.27 -0.51
C THR A 324 -20.01 10.44 -0.32
N MET A 325 -19.20 9.87 -1.20
CA MET A 325 -17.74 10.00 -1.15
C MET A 325 -17.26 11.44 -1.29
N GLU A 326 -17.84 12.20 -2.23
CA GLU A 326 -17.54 13.62 -2.43
C GLU A 326 -17.86 14.44 -1.18
N LYS A 327 -19.03 14.18 -0.56
CA LYS A 327 -19.46 14.93 0.62
C LYS A 327 -18.56 14.64 1.82
N PHE A 328 -18.26 13.36 2.09
CA PHE A 328 -17.31 13.00 3.15
C PHE A 328 -15.92 13.57 2.89
N SER A 329 -15.40 13.43 1.67
CA SER A 329 -14.05 13.90 1.32
C SER A 329 -13.95 15.42 1.40
N SER A 330 -15.00 16.14 1.03
CA SER A 330 -15.07 17.60 1.17
C SER A 330 -15.06 18.03 2.64
N TRP A 331 -15.83 17.35 3.50
CA TRP A 331 -15.79 17.59 4.94
C TRP A 331 -14.41 17.29 5.53
N TYR A 332 -13.83 16.13 5.23
CA TYR A 332 -12.51 15.72 5.75
C TYR A 332 -11.40 16.68 5.30
N ARG A 333 -11.47 17.17 4.06
CA ARG A 333 -10.55 18.20 3.51
C ARG A 333 -10.67 19.55 4.16
N LYS A 334 -11.88 19.94 4.53
CA LYS A 334 -12.13 21.17 5.26
C LYS A 334 -11.67 21.07 6.72
N GLU A 335 -11.95 19.94 7.37
CA GLU A 335 -11.65 19.72 8.78
C GLU A 335 -10.16 19.46 9.03
N PHE A 336 -9.51 18.70 8.13
CA PHE A 336 -8.10 18.31 8.22
C PHE A 336 -7.32 18.81 6.99
N PRO A 337 -7.11 20.13 6.83
CA PRO A 337 -6.49 20.69 5.64
C PRO A 337 -5.00 20.31 5.49
N VAL A 338 -4.34 19.96 6.60
CA VAL A 338 -2.90 19.66 6.63
C VAL A 338 -2.65 18.18 6.33
N LEU A 339 -2.78 17.29 7.33
CA LEU A 339 -2.56 15.84 7.22
C LEU A 339 -3.70 15.08 7.88
N SER A 340 -3.73 13.76 7.68
CA SER A 340 -4.68 12.89 8.35
C SER A 340 -4.46 12.91 9.86
N PRO A 341 -5.52 13.05 10.68
CA PRO A 341 -5.38 13.00 12.12
C PRO A 341 -5.08 11.56 12.57
N PRO A 342 -4.41 11.38 13.73
CA PRO A 342 -4.29 10.06 14.32
C PRO A 342 -5.64 9.45 14.68
N HIS A 343 -5.72 8.13 14.62
CA HIS A 343 -6.94 7.37 14.89
C HIS A 343 -6.63 6.13 15.73
N LEU A 344 -7.50 5.84 16.70
CA LEU A 344 -7.46 4.63 17.53
C LEU A 344 -8.73 3.81 17.29
N ILE A 345 -8.56 2.53 17.01
CA ILE A 345 -9.64 1.54 17.05
C ILE A 345 -9.42 0.70 18.30
N GLU A 346 -10.40 0.70 19.20
CA GLU A 346 -10.44 -0.17 20.38
C GLU A 346 -11.68 -1.07 20.28
N THR A 347 -11.48 -2.38 20.39
CA THR A 347 -12.58 -3.34 20.34
C THR A 347 -12.31 -4.54 21.24
N ASP A 348 -13.38 -5.07 21.85
CA ASP A 348 -13.35 -6.45 22.31
C ASP A 348 -13.59 -7.38 21.10
N ASP A 349 -13.31 -8.68 21.23
CA ASP A 349 -13.57 -9.63 20.15
C ASP A 349 -15.06 -9.73 19.82
N LEU A 350 -15.42 -9.42 18.57
CA LEU A 350 -16.79 -9.50 18.07
C LEU A 350 -17.30 -10.96 18.01
N LEU A 351 -16.41 -11.95 18.11
CA LEU A 351 -16.76 -13.37 18.19
C LEU A 351 -16.80 -13.91 19.64
N GLY A 352 -16.59 -13.04 20.62
CA GLY A 352 -16.79 -13.35 22.04
C GLY A 352 -15.60 -13.98 22.77
N LYS A 353 -14.41 -14.08 22.16
CA LYS A 353 -13.22 -14.47 22.93
C LYS A 353 -12.86 -13.35 23.91
N ARG A 354 -12.29 -13.73 25.05
CA ARG A 354 -11.82 -12.77 26.06
C ARG A 354 -10.49 -12.14 25.63
N MET A 355 -10.56 -11.23 24.66
CA MET A 355 -9.43 -10.44 24.18
C MET A 355 -9.87 -9.04 23.77
N LYS A 356 -8.93 -8.10 23.84
CA LYS A 356 -9.10 -6.71 23.40
C LYS A 356 -8.08 -6.39 22.32
N GLY A 357 -8.55 -5.86 21.20
CA GLY A 357 -7.74 -5.39 20.09
C GLY A 357 -7.60 -3.87 20.11
N LEU A 358 -6.38 -3.38 19.85
CA LEU A 358 -6.09 -1.98 19.68
C LEU A 358 -5.31 -1.75 18.39
N TRP A 359 -5.78 -0.85 17.55
CA TRP A 359 -5.07 -0.37 16.37
C TRP A 359 -4.91 1.13 16.44
N TYR A 360 -3.66 1.59 16.57
CA TYR A 360 -3.33 3.00 16.49
C TYR A 360 -2.63 3.32 15.19
N GLN A 361 -2.98 4.47 14.60
CA GLN A 361 -2.54 4.83 13.27
C GLN A 361 -2.33 6.35 13.22
N SER A 362 -1.16 6.77 12.77
CA SER A 362 -0.82 8.16 12.49
C SER A 362 -0.13 8.25 11.13
N PRO A 363 0.10 9.47 10.59
CA PRO A 363 0.94 9.63 9.42
C PRO A 363 2.34 9.01 9.54
N ASN A 364 2.86 8.78 10.75
CA ASN A 364 4.22 8.28 10.95
C ASN A 364 4.31 6.75 11.04
N TYR A 365 3.27 6.08 11.55
CA TYR A 365 3.25 4.64 11.75
C TYR A 365 1.85 4.09 12.04
N ARG A 366 1.69 2.77 11.93
CA ARG A 366 0.59 2.03 12.57
C ARG A 366 1.13 0.98 13.53
N ILE A 367 0.36 0.67 14.58
CA ILE A 367 0.67 -0.37 15.55
C ILE A 367 -0.61 -1.13 15.94
N GLY A 368 -0.53 -2.47 15.92
CA GLY A 368 -1.59 -3.39 16.32
C GLY A 368 -1.20 -4.16 17.59
N LEU A 369 -2.05 -4.10 18.60
CA LEU A 369 -1.88 -4.78 19.90
C LEU A 369 -3.10 -5.67 20.19
N ILE A 370 -2.86 -6.87 20.72
CA ILE A 370 -3.90 -7.75 21.26
C ILE A 370 -3.60 -8.03 22.72
N TYR A 371 -4.54 -7.73 23.59
CA TYR A 371 -4.50 -8.14 24.99
C TYR A 371 -5.36 -9.40 25.19
N GLU A 372 -4.73 -10.48 25.64
CA GLU A 372 -5.40 -11.75 25.95
C GLU A 372 -5.68 -11.81 27.46
N TYR A 373 -6.95 -11.67 27.88
CA TYR A 373 -7.30 -11.56 29.31
C TYR A 373 -6.91 -12.80 30.10
N ASP A 374 -7.16 -14.00 29.56
CA ASP A 374 -6.91 -15.26 30.28
C ASP A 374 -5.40 -15.56 30.44
N LYS A 375 -4.54 -14.91 29.65
CA LYS A 375 -3.07 -15.02 29.74
C LYS A 375 -2.41 -13.83 30.41
N GLU A 376 -3.15 -12.73 30.61
CA GLU A 376 -2.65 -11.45 31.09
C GLU A 376 -1.43 -10.93 30.30
N VAL A 377 -1.51 -11.05 28.98
CA VAL A 377 -0.41 -10.74 28.06
C VAL A 377 -0.89 -9.78 26.99
N THR A 378 -0.08 -8.74 26.72
CA THR A 378 -0.23 -7.90 25.52
C THR A 378 0.73 -8.38 24.45
N ARG A 379 0.24 -8.58 23.23
CA ARG A 379 1.02 -8.96 22.05
C ARG A 379 1.01 -7.83 21.04
N LEU A 380 2.18 -7.43 20.58
CA LEU A 380 2.32 -6.58 19.41
C LEU A 380 2.38 -7.47 18.16
N ILE A 381 1.37 -7.32 17.31
CA ILE A 381 1.12 -8.17 16.14
C ILE A 381 1.48 -7.47 14.81
N ASP A 382 1.46 -6.15 14.80
CA ASP A 382 1.86 -5.31 13.66
C ASP A 382 2.53 -4.04 14.18
N PHE A 383 3.65 -3.67 13.57
CA PHE A 383 4.23 -2.34 13.73
C PHE A 383 4.92 -1.95 12.42
N ARG A 384 4.39 -0.92 11.76
CA ARG A 384 4.88 -0.42 10.48
C ARG A 384 5.11 1.06 10.53
N THR A 385 6.20 1.49 9.89
CA THR A 385 6.57 2.89 9.78
C THR A 385 6.27 3.39 8.38
N TYR A 386 5.77 4.61 8.29
CA TYR A 386 5.56 5.30 7.02
C TYR A 386 6.72 6.26 6.76
N HIS A 387 7.07 6.48 5.50
CA HIS A 387 8.27 7.22 5.08
C HIS A 387 7.98 8.18 3.93
N ASP A 388 8.65 9.33 3.94
CA ASP A 388 8.43 10.40 2.96
C ASP A 388 8.92 10.05 1.55
N ASN A 389 9.80 9.07 1.43
CA ASN A 389 10.49 8.69 0.19
C ASN A 389 10.41 7.18 -0.12
N PHE A 390 9.45 6.44 0.47
CA PHE A 390 9.18 5.07 0.03
C PHE A 390 8.16 5.11 -1.11
N GLN A 391 8.61 4.71 -2.29
CA GLN A 391 7.82 4.68 -3.50
C GLN A 391 7.11 3.32 -3.63
N GLU A 392 5.83 3.35 -4.01
CA GLU A 392 5.07 2.12 -4.22
C GLU A 392 5.70 1.21 -5.27
N PRO A 393 5.56 -0.12 -5.08
CA PRO A 393 5.86 -1.04 -6.15
C PRO A 393 5.12 -0.66 -7.42
N PHE A 394 5.81 -0.76 -8.56
CA PHE A 394 5.24 -0.48 -9.88
C PHE A 394 4.87 0.99 -10.16
N TYR A 395 5.41 1.94 -9.38
CA TYR A 395 5.26 3.37 -9.69
C TYR A 395 5.80 3.68 -11.09
N VAL A 396 7.05 3.28 -11.36
CA VAL A 396 7.72 3.49 -12.66
C VAL A 396 7.48 2.31 -13.61
N THR A 397 7.65 1.09 -13.11
CA THR A 397 7.64 -0.13 -13.91
C THR A 397 6.25 -0.76 -13.92
N PRO A 398 5.74 -1.30 -15.04
CA PRO A 398 4.45 -1.99 -15.03
C PRO A 398 4.51 -3.28 -14.18
N ASN A 399 3.40 -3.62 -13.50
CA ASN A 399 3.24 -4.93 -12.90
C ASN A 399 2.99 -5.96 -14.01
N ARG A 400 3.97 -6.85 -14.23
CA ARG A 400 3.86 -7.98 -15.18
C ARG A 400 3.54 -9.31 -14.49
N GLN A 401 3.30 -9.27 -13.18
CA GLN A 401 2.90 -10.42 -12.39
C GLN A 401 1.38 -10.62 -12.49
N ASN A 402 0.94 -11.87 -12.33
CA ASN A 402 -0.49 -12.18 -12.22
C ASN A 402 -1.10 -11.61 -10.94
N ASP A 403 -0.30 -11.59 -9.88
CA ASP A 403 -0.67 -11.19 -8.53
C ASP A 403 -0.30 -9.72 -8.28
N LEU A 404 -0.94 -9.09 -7.30
CA LEU A 404 -0.65 -7.74 -6.85
C LEU A 404 0.08 -7.79 -5.50
N TYR A 405 1.25 -7.17 -5.42
CA TYR A 405 1.99 -7.03 -4.16
C TYR A 405 2.21 -5.56 -3.87
N ILE A 406 1.40 -5.00 -2.98
CA ILE A 406 1.58 -3.67 -2.41
C ILE A 406 1.79 -3.85 -0.91
N ASN A 407 3.06 -3.99 -0.52
CA ASN A 407 3.46 -4.25 0.86
C ASN A 407 4.20 -3.04 1.41
N ILE A 408 3.69 -2.47 2.50
CA ILE A 408 4.39 -1.41 3.23
C ILE A 408 5.36 -2.06 4.21
N PRO A 409 6.63 -1.61 4.27
CA PRO A 409 7.64 -2.19 5.15
C PRO A 409 7.18 -2.31 6.60
N SER A 410 7.51 -3.43 7.23
CA SER A 410 7.15 -3.71 8.62
C SER A 410 8.38 -3.90 9.51
N VAL A 411 8.30 -3.38 10.73
CA VAL A 411 9.21 -3.77 11.82
C VAL A 411 8.74 -5.09 12.40
N ILE A 412 7.43 -5.20 12.70
CA ILE A 412 6.76 -6.43 13.14
C ILE A 412 5.53 -6.66 12.25
N ASP A 413 5.34 -7.91 11.82
CA ASP A 413 4.16 -8.35 11.07
C ASP A 413 4.06 -9.87 11.22
N VAL A 414 3.19 -10.30 12.13
CA VAL A 414 3.05 -11.72 12.47
C VAL A 414 2.36 -12.55 11.36
N VAL A 415 1.79 -11.89 10.34
CA VAL A 415 1.20 -12.60 9.19
C VAL A 415 2.28 -12.99 8.20
N SER A 416 3.12 -12.03 7.79
CA SER A 416 4.23 -12.33 6.87
C SER A 416 5.42 -13.00 7.54
N LEU A 417 5.62 -12.77 8.84
CA LEU A 417 6.73 -13.32 9.62
C LEU A 417 6.25 -13.72 11.03
N PRO A 418 5.63 -14.91 11.23
CA PRO A 418 5.00 -15.30 12.50
C PRO A 418 5.88 -15.21 13.75
N GLU A 419 7.19 -15.44 13.60
CA GLU A 419 8.18 -15.31 14.66
C GLU A 419 8.43 -13.87 15.12
N SER A 420 7.87 -12.88 14.42
CA SER A 420 8.07 -11.45 14.71
C SER A 420 7.26 -10.91 15.89
N THR A 421 6.39 -11.73 16.51
CA THR A 421 5.53 -11.29 17.61
C THR A 421 6.36 -10.78 18.79
N TRP A 422 6.05 -9.60 19.32
CA TRP A 422 6.63 -9.11 20.58
C TRP A 422 5.62 -9.21 21.72
N ILE A 423 5.98 -9.98 22.75
CA ILE A 423 5.13 -10.30 23.90
C ILE A 423 5.51 -9.42 25.10
N PHE A 424 4.51 -8.78 25.70
CA PHE A 424 4.60 -7.94 26.88
C PHE A 424 3.83 -8.61 28.04
N PRO A 425 4.52 -9.31 28.96
CA PRO A 425 3.90 -9.95 30.12
C PRO A 425 3.67 -8.94 31.25
N LEU A 426 2.82 -7.93 30.99
CA LEU A 426 2.62 -6.77 31.87
C LEU A 426 1.46 -6.93 32.88
N LYS A 427 0.93 -8.16 33.02
CA LYS A 427 -0.25 -8.48 33.84
C LYS A 427 -1.50 -7.74 33.37
N GLN A 428 -2.42 -7.46 34.29
CA GLN A 428 -3.72 -6.88 33.99
C GLN A 428 -3.61 -5.47 33.39
N LEU A 429 -4.21 -5.31 32.20
CA LEU A 429 -4.51 -4.00 31.60
C LEU A 429 -5.62 -3.32 32.42
N VAL A 430 -5.29 -2.17 33.03
CA VAL A 430 -6.17 -1.44 33.95
C VAL A 430 -7.04 -0.44 33.18
N SER A 431 -6.42 0.35 32.32
CA SER A 431 -7.11 1.41 31.57
C SER A 431 -6.41 1.73 30.25
N ILE A 432 -7.21 2.23 29.31
CA ILE A 432 -6.75 2.91 28.11
C ILE A 432 -7.21 4.36 28.23
N GLU A 433 -6.24 5.25 28.41
CA GLU A 433 -6.46 6.68 28.65
C GLU A 433 -5.97 7.50 27.46
N GLY A 434 -6.52 8.70 27.31
CA GLY A 434 -6.09 9.67 26.30
C GLY A 434 -7.17 10.09 25.32
N SER A 435 -6.82 11.06 24.49
CA SER A 435 -7.64 11.62 23.42
C SER A 435 -6.75 12.38 22.44
N ARG A 436 -7.28 12.74 21.27
CA ARG A 436 -6.59 13.59 20.27
C ARG A 436 -5.22 13.04 19.86
N GLY A 437 -5.11 11.71 19.71
CA GLY A 437 -3.95 11.04 19.16
C GLY A 437 -2.83 10.68 20.14
N ASN A 438 -2.96 11.01 21.42
CA ASN A 438 -2.06 10.53 22.47
C ASN A 438 -2.81 9.56 23.37
N PHE A 439 -2.32 8.34 23.49
CA PHE A 439 -2.96 7.26 24.25
C PHE A 439 -1.97 6.58 25.19
N SER A 440 -2.46 6.10 26.34
CA SER A 440 -1.66 5.37 27.32
C SER A 440 -2.40 4.10 27.72
N LEU A 441 -1.76 2.96 27.50
CA LEU A 441 -2.20 1.68 28.05
C LEU A 441 -1.53 1.53 29.41
N ARG A 442 -2.31 1.53 30.49
CA ARG A 442 -1.79 1.39 31.87
C ARG A 442 -2.00 -0.01 32.41
N TYR A 443 -0.99 -0.51 33.08
CA TYR A 443 -0.98 -1.83 33.72
C TYR A 443 -0.77 -1.69 35.24
N GLU A 444 -1.20 -2.70 36.01
CA GLU A 444 -1.21 -2.66 37.48
C GLU A 444 0.14 -2.31 38.13
N SER A 445 1.25 -2.72 37.52
CA SER A 445 2.60 -2.57 38.08
C SER A 445 3.24 -1.19 37.82
N ASN A 446 2.42 -0.15 37.62
CA ASN A 446 2.86 1.20 37.20
C ASN A 446 3.67 1.19 35.89
N GLN A 447 3.37 0.22 35.02
CA GLN A 447 3.95 0.08 33.69
C GLN A 447 2.98 0.66 32.68
N SER A 448 3.49 1.29 31.62
CA SER A 448 2.64 1.78 30.55
C SER A 448 3.30 1.72 29.18
N ILE A 449 2.44 1.58 28.17
CA ILE A 449 2.77 1.78 26.76
C ILE A 449 2.07 3.07 26.33
N ASN A 450 2.84 4.13 26.13
CA ASN A 450 2.31 5.40 25.63
C ASN A 450 2.51 5.46 24.12
N ILE A 451 1.44 5.78 23.41
CA ILE A 451 1.37 5.82 21.95
C ILE A 451 1.08 7.26 21.55
N GLU A 452 2.05 7.90 20.89
CA GLU A 452 2.01 9.31 20.48
C GLU A 452 2.16 9.40 18.96
N PRO A 453 1.71 10.47 18.29
CA PRO A 453 1.76 10.55 16.83
C PRO A 453 3.13 10.31 16.21
N ALA A 454 4.21 10.65 16.91
CA ALA A 454 5.57 10.55 16.41
C ALA A 454 6.43 9.45 17.08
N LYS A 455 5.94 8.77 18.12
CA LYS A 455 6.75 7.77 18.86
C LYS A 455 5.90 6.85 19.73
N VAL A 456 6.45 5.68 20.05
CA VAL A 456 5.95 4.79 21.10
C VAL A 456 6.90 4.85 22.29
N VAL A 457 6.37 5.00 23.50
CA VAL A 457 7.16 5.10 24.74
C VAL A 457 6.78 3.96 25.67
N LEU A 458 7.76 3.11 25.98
CA LEU A 458 7.64 2.06 26.98
C LEU A 458 8.14 2.60 28.32
N GLN A 459 7.27 2.67 29.32
CA GLN A 459 7.58 3.27 30.62
C GLN A 459 7.52 2.23 31.75
N ASN A 460 8.59 2.15 32.54
CA ASN A 460 8.81 1.14 33.59
C ASN A 460 8.72 -0.31 33.10
N ILE A 461 8.96 -0.54 31.81
CA ILE A 461 8.98 -1.87 31.19
C ILE A 461 10.45 -2.29 31.02
N ASP A 462 10.89 -3.23 31.85
CA ASP A 462 12.22 -3.84 31.73
C ASP A 462 12.12 -5.14 30.93
N LEU A 463 12.03 -5.01 29.60
CA LEU A 463 11.98 -6.12 28.66
C LEU A 463 13.09 -5.99 27.62
N LYS A 464 13.72 -7.12 27.30
CA LYS A 464 14.67 -7.19 26.20
C LYS A 464 13.95 -6.93 24.87
N ILE A 465 14.36 -5.88 24.17
CA ILE A 465 13.84 -5.56 22.83
C ILE A 465 14.30 -6.66 21.85
N PRO A 466 13.41 -7.24 21.03
CA PRO A 466 13.77 -8.24 20.04
C PRO A 466 14.81 -7.73 19.04
N LYS A 467 15.71 -8.63 18.59
CA LYS A 467 16.81 -8.30 17.66
C LYS A 467 16.30 -7.57 16.40
N MET A 468 15.19 -8.04 15.86
CA MET A 468 14.56 -7.44 14.66
C MET A 468 14.09 -6.00 14.86
N VAL A 469 13.73 -5.61 16.09
CA VAL A 469 13.34 -4.23 16.41
C VAL A 469 14.61 -3.39 16.61
N THR A 470 15.63 -3.91 17.30
CA THR A 470 16.90 -3.18 17.48
C THR A 470 17.70 -2.98 16.20
N GLU A 471 17.55 -3.88 15.23
CA GLU A 471 18.26 -3.83 13.94
C GLU A 471 17.43 -3.23 12.80
N ALA A 472 16.17 -2.88 13.05
CA ALA A 472 15.32 -2.25 12.04
C ALA A 472 15.88 -0.87 11.65
N MET A 473 16.17 -0.69 10.36
CA MET A 473 16.70 0.58 9.84
C MET A 473 15.66 1.71 9.81
N THR A 474 14.39 1.39 10.03
CA THR A 474 13.26 2.32 9.95
C THR A 474 12.82 2.87 11.30
N ILE A 475 13.48 2.52 12.39
CA ILE A 475 13.19 3.04 13.73
C ILE A 475 14.50 3.40 14.46
N LYS A 476 14.40 4.34 15.41
CA LYS A 476 15.45 4.67 16.36
C LYS A 476 14.96 4.37 17.77
N ILE A 477 15.81 3.75 18.57
CA ILE A 477 15.51 3.44 19.97
C ILE A 477 16.37 4.33 20.86
N ASN A 478 15.72 5.17 21.67
CA ASN A 478 16.38 5.97 22.68
C ASN A 478 16.14 5.35 24.06
N ASN A 479 17.20 4.93 24.73
CA ASN A 479 17.13 4.38 26.08
C ASN A 479 17.35 5.50 27.10
N LEU A 480 16.35 5.77 27.92
CA LEU A 480 16.35 6.73 29.03
C LEU A 480 16.14 5.98 30.35
N ALA A 481 16.35 6.65 31.49
CA ALA A 481 16.15 6.03 32.80
C ALA A 481 14.69 5.55 32.95
N LYS A 482 14.49 4.23 33.06
CA LYS A 482 13.18 3.55 33.13
C LYS A 482 12.23 3.80 31.95
N THR A 483 12.72 4.35 30.85
CA THR A 483 11.91 4.71 29.68
C THR A 483 12.63 4.34 28.41
N GLN A 484 11.92 3.71 27.47
CA GLN A 484 12.44 3.43 26.13
C GLN A 484 11.53 4.10 25.10
N GLU A 485 12.10 4.95 24.25
CA GLU A 485 11.37 5.59 23.16
C GLU A 485 11.71 4.90 21.85
N ILE A 486 10.69 4.53 21.08
CA ILE A 486 10.78 3.95 19.75
C ILE A 486 10.24 4.99 18.77
N VAL A 487 11.11 5.55 17.94
CA VAL A 487 10.82 6.67 17.05
C VAL A 487 10.93 6.21 15.60
N PRO A 488 9.84 6.22 14.80
CA PRO A 488 9.87 5.98 13.36
C PRO A 488 10.82 6.93 12.62
N ALA A 489 11.64 6.38 11.74
CA ALA A 489 12.46 7.14 10.82
C ALA A 489 11.57 7.89 9.80
N GLN A 490 11.94 9.13 9.49
CA GLN A 490 11.22 9.94 8.53
C GLN A 490 11.37 9.42 7.09
N SER A 491 12.54 8.90 6.75
CA SER A 491 12.87 8.43 5.41
C SER A 491 13.21 6.94 5.43
N TRP A 492 12.85 6.28 4.34
CA TRP A 492 13.35 4.95 3.99
C TRP A 492 14.87 5.01 3.78
N PRO A 493 15.63 3.93 4.11
CA PRO A 493 17.09 3.97 4.11
C PRO A 493 17.76 4.24 2.76
N VAL A 494 17.02 4.13 1.64
CA VAL A 494 17.53 4.38 0.29
C VAL A 494 16.61 5.36 -0.45
N GLY A 495 17.16 6.06 -1.45
CA GLY A 495 16.43 7.08 -2.25
C GLY A 495 15.29 6.51 -3.08
N LEU A 496 14.50 7.39 -3.71
CA LEU A 496 13.35 7.02 -4.56
C LEU A 496 13.76 6.11 -5.72
N GLU A 497 14.97 6.29 -6.25
CA GLU A 497 15.56 5.46 -7.31
C GLU A 497 16.02 4.08 -6.82
N GLY A 498 15.86 3.78 -5.52
CA GLY A 498 16.40 2.60 -4.87
C GLY A 498 17.85 2.76 -4.45
N LEU A 499 18.53 1.63 -4.21
CA LEU A 499 19.95 1.62 -3.88
C LEU A 499 20.78 1.64 -5.16
N ILE A 500 21.54 2.72 -5.37
CA ILE A 500 22.41 2.87 -6.54
C ILE A 500 23.82 2.34 -6.27
N ILE A 501 24.28 1.42 -7.11
CA ILE A 501 25.61 0.83 -7.05
C ILE A 501 26.35 1.10 -8.36
N LYS A 502 27.60 1.55 -8.26
CA LYS A 502 28.48 1.73 -9.42
C LYS A 502 29.31 0.48 -9.68
N ASP A 503 29.42 0.06 -10.93
CA ASP A 503 30.29 -1.03 -11.37
C ASP A 503 30.67 -0.87 -12.86
N TYR A 504 31.46 -1.80 -13.39
CA TYR A 504 31.81 -1.85 -14.81
C TYR A 504 30.58 -2.00 -15.71
N PRO A 505 30.67 -1.60 -16.99
CA PRO A 505 29.59 -1.80 -17.96
C PRO A 505 29.18 -3.28 -18.11
N PRO A 506 27.90 -3.58 -18.43
CA PRO A 506 27.38 -4.95 -18.47
C PRO A 506 28.16 -5.88 -19.41
N GLN A 507 28.59 -5.36 -20.56
CA GLN A 507 29.33 -6.11 -21.57
C GLN A 507 30.72 -6.51 -21.07
N VAL A 508 31.37 -5.63 -20.29
CA VAL A 508 32.68 -5.92 -19.69
C VAL A 508 32.53 -7.02 -18.64
N LEU A 509 31.52 -6.90 -17.77
CA LEU A 509 31.24 -7.90 -16.74
C LEU A 509 30.97 -9.28 -17.34
N TYR A 510 30.13 -9.35 -18.37
CA TYR A 510 29.85 -10.59 -19.09
C TYR A 510 31.11 -11.23 -19.68
N LEU A 511 31.98 -10.44 -20.32
CA LEU A 511 33.24 -10.93 -20.89
C LEU A 511 34.23 -11.44 -19.83
N LEU A 512 34.28 -10.79 -18.67
CA LEU A 512 35.14 -11.21 -17.56
C LEU A 512 34.68 -12.56 -16.97
N ASP A 513 33.36 -12.77 -16.87
CA ASP A 513 32.79 -14.00 -16.33
C ASP A 513 32.84 -15.14 -17.35
N PHE A 514 32.46 -14.90 -18.60
CA PHE A 514 32.50 -15.91 -19.67
C PHE A 514 33.89 -16.52 -19.85
N ASN A 515 34.93 -15.70 -19.77
CA ASN A 515 36.31 -16.14 -19.95
C ASN A 515 36.98 -16.62 -18.64
N ASN A 516 36.24 -16.75 -17.54
CA ASN A 516 36.77 -17.10 -16.21
C ASN A 516 37.97 -16.22 -15.77
N LEU A 517 38.02 -14.97 -16.23
CA LEU A 517 39.18 -14.08 -16.02
C LEU A 517 39.26 -13.54 -14.59
N LYS A 518 38.21 -13.73 -13.78
CA LYS A 518 38.20 -13.41 -12.35
C LYS A 518 39.08 -14.36 -11.51
N GLN A 519 39.45 -15.53 -12.02
CA GLN A 519 40.33 -16.42 -11.26
C GLN A 519 41.76 -15.85 -11.21
N PRO A 520 42.41 -15.81 -10.03
CA PRO A 520 43.74 -15.19 -9.88
C PRO A 520 44.79 -15.80 -10.82
N LYS A 521 44.66 -17.09 -11.15
CA LYS A 521 45.54 -17.78 -12.11
C LYS A 521 45.45 -17.22 -13.54
N ASN A 522 44.26 -16.77 -13.97
CA ASN A 522 44.05 -16.22 -15.31
C ASN A 522 44.47 -14.74 -15.40
N VAL A 523 44.29 -13.98 -14.32
CA VAL A 523 44.86 -12.62 -14.20
C VAL A 523 46.39 -12.66 -14.28
N ILE A 524 47.02 -13.60 -13.58
CA ILE A 524 48.48 -13.82 -13.65
C ILE A 524 48.93 -14.16 -15.08
N ARG A 525 48.20 -15.06 -15.78
CA ARG A 525 48.49 -15.38 -17.19
C ARG A 525 48.36 -14.18 -18.11
N ILE A 526 47.34 -13.34 -17.94
CA ILE A 526 47.18 -12.10 -18.72
C ILE A 526 48.34 -11.14 -18.44
N CYS A 527 48.69 -10.89 -17.18
CA CYS A 527 49.81 -10.03 -16.82
C CYS A 527 51.14 -10.54 -17.37
N LEU A 528 51.40 -11.86 -17.31
CA LEU A 528 52.59 -12.48 -17.91
C LEU A 528 52.60 -12.35 -19.44
N THR A 529 51.44 -12.46 -20.08
CA THR A 529 51.31 -12.30 -21.53
C THR A 529 51.59 -10.85 -21.94
N PHE A 530 51.06 -9.86 -21.22
CA PHE A 530 51.38 -8.45 -21.46
C PHE A 530 52.84 -8.12 -21.17
N LEU A 531 53.45 -8.69 -20.13
CA LEU A 531 54.89 -8.57 -19.85
C LEU A 531 55.73 -9.19 -20.97
N PHE A 532 55.34 -10.35 -21.49
CA PHE A 532 56.01 -11.01 -22.61
C PHE A 532 55.90 -10.23 -23.92
N ILE A 533 54.70 -9.73 -24.24
CA ILE A 533 54.46 -8.85 -25.39
C ILE A 533 55.27 -7.56 -25.24
N GLY A 534 55.26 -6.94 -24.05
CA GLY A 534 56.07 -5.77 -23.73
C GLY A 534 57.58 -6.04 -23.90
N GLY A 535 58.05 -7.22 -23.47
CA GLY A 535 59.43 -7.67 -23.65
C GLY A 535 59.82 -7.89 -25.11
N ILE A 536 58.94 -8.47 -25.93
CA ILE A 536 59.14 -8.60 -27.38
C ILE A 536 59.19 -7.23 -28.06
N ILE A 537 58.29 -6.32 -27.69
CA ILE A 537 58.29 -4.94 -28.20
C ILE A 537 59.60 -4.23 -27.81
N PHE A 538 60.08 -4.41 -26.58
CA PHE A 538 61.33 -3.83 -26.10
C PHE A 538 62.57 -4.42 -26.82
N MET A 539 62.64 -5.74 -27.01
CA MET A 539 63.72 -6.39 -27.76
C MET A 539 63.76 -5.95 -29.22
N THR A 540 62.61 -5.90 -29.88
CA THR A 540 62.51 -5.46 -31.28
C THR A 540 62.85 -3.98 -31.44
N PHE A 541 62.52 -3.13 -30.46
CA PHE A 541 62.98 -1.73 -30.39
C PHE A 541 64.50 -1.62 -30.24
N ARG A 542 65.12 -2.46 -29.39
CA ARG A 542 66.58 -2.49 -29.18
C ARG A 542 67.36 -2.93 -30.43
N LEU A 543 66.77 -3.80 -31.25
CA LEU A 543 67.40 -4.39 -32.44
C LEU A 543 67.37 -3.50 -33.70
N ARG A 544 66.83 -2.26 -33.63
CA ARG A 544 66.82 -1.26 -34.74
C ARG A 544 66.20 -1.76 -36.06
N ILE A 545 65.31 -2.75 -36.02
CA ILE A 545 64.60 -3.23 -37.21
C ILE A 545 63.30 -2.41 -37.37
N VAL A 546 63.31 -1.47 -38.33
CA VAL A 546 62.15 -0.84 -39.05
C VAL A 546 61.46 0.42 -38.45
N LYS A 547 61.36 1.47 -39.29
CA LYS A 547 61.00 2.88 -38.96
C LYS A 547 59.56 3.35 -39.30
N ARG A 548 58.60 2.50 -39.70
CA ARG A 548 57.22 3.00 -40.05
C ARG A 548 56.04 2.12 -39.60
N VAL A 549 56.16 0.80 -39.69
CA VAL A 549 55.08 -0.15 -39.31
C VAL A 549 54.93 -0.31 -37.78
N HIS A 550 55.96 0.00 -37.01
CA HIS A 550 55.93 -0.11 -35.54
C HIS A 550 55.37 1.14 -34.84
N LEU A 551 55.48 2.33 -35.45
CA LEU A 551 54.84 3.54 -34.91
C LEU A 551 53.31 3.43 -35.00
N THR A 552 52.79 2.92 -36.12
CA THR A 552 51.36 2.63 -36.27
C THR A 552 50.89 1.54 -35.31
N ARG A 553 51.67 0.48 -35.06
CA ARG A 553 51.35 -0.54 -34.04
C ARG A 553 51.38 0.02 -32.61
N LEU A 554 52.36 0.85 -32.27
CA LEU A 554 52.45 1.50 -30.95
C LEU A 554 51.29 2.47 -30.73
N VAL A 555 50.95 3.28 -31.74
CA VAL A 555 49.78 4.16 -31.71
C VAL A 555 48.51 3.34 -31.57
N LEU A 556 48.36 2.22 -32.30
CA LEU A 556 47.20 1.33 -32.16
C LEU A 556 47.12 0.73 -30.75
N ILE A 557 48.24 0.30 -30.16
CA ILE A 557 48.30 -0.23 -28.79
C ILE A 557 47.93 0.85 -27.78
N ILE A 558 48.47 2.07 -27.92
CA ILE A 558 48.11 3.21 -27.06
C ILE A 558 46.63 3.53 -27.22
N LEU A 559 46.09 3.51 -28.44
CA LEU A 559 44.68 3.76 -28.71
C LEU A 559 43.78 2.68 -28.09
N VAL A 560 44.19 1.40 -28.18
CA VAL A 560 43.48 0.27 -27.57
C VAL A 560 43.54 0.39 -26.04
N ILE A 561 44.72 0.67 -25.46
CA ILE A 561 44.88 0.85 -24.01
C ILE A 561 44.07 2.05 -23.56
N SER A 562 44.13 3.21 -24.23
CA SER A 562 43.37 4.40 -23.85
C SER A 562 41.86 4.14 -23.95
N THR A 563 41.41 3.44 -25.00
CA THR A 563 40.00 3.07 -25.15
C THR A 563 39.57 2.09 -24.06
N LEU A 564 40.40 1.08 -23.74
CA LEU A 564 40.14 0.12 -22.68
C LEU A 564 40.12 0.80 -21.31
N THR A 565 41.06 1.72 -21.03
CA THR A 565 41.09 2.53 -19.81
C THR A 565 39.84 3.40 -19.71
N VAL A 566 39.40 4.08 -20.77
CA VAL A 566 38.16 4.86 -20.78
C VAL A 566 36.93 3.97 -20.51
N VAL A 567 36.87 2.78 -21.10
CA VAL A 567 35.77 1.82 -20.88
C VAL A 567 35.78 1.27 -19.44
N LEU A 568 36.95 0.95 -18.90
CA LEU A 568 37.11 0.42 -17.54
C LEU A 568 36.94 1.49 -16.46
N THR A 569 37.22 2.75 -16.77
CA THR A 569 37.01 3.89 -15.85
C THR A 569 35.59 4.47 -15.91
N ARG A 570 34.80 4.09 -16.93
CA ARG A 570 33.38 4.43 -17.01
C ARG A 570 32.59 3.63 -15.98
N ASN A 571 32.27 4.27 -14.88
CA ASN A 571 31.34 3.74 -13.89
C ASN A 571 29.92 3.74 -14.46
N TYR A 572 29.31 2.56 -14.53
CA TYR A 572 27.91 2.37 -14.88
C TYR A 572 27.09 2.25 -13.60
N SER A 573 25.93 2.91 -13.53
CA SER A 573 25.03 2.85 -12.38
C SER A 573 24.00 1.74 -12.55
N TYR A 574 23.83 0.95 -11.50
CA TYR A 574 22.83 -0.09 -11.38
C TYR A 574 21.96 0.20 -10.17
N PHE A 575 20.71 -0.27 -10.17
CA PHE A 575 19.83 -0.11 -9.00
C PHE A 575 19.33 -1.45 -8.45
N ILE A 576 18.93 -1.39 -7.18
CA ILE A 576 18.19 -2.41 -6.44
C ILE A 576 16.94 -1.70 -5.90
N SER A 577 15.75 -2.26 -6.14
CA SER A 577 14.51 -1.57 -5.78
C SER A 577 14.35 -1.42 -4.26
N GLN A 578 13.56 -0.44 -3.82
CA GLN A 578 13.28 -0.25 -2.40
C GLN A 578 12.60 -1.48 -1.77
N ALA A 579 11.69 -2.14 -2.50
CA ALA A 579 11.04 -3.36 -2.04
C ALA A 579 12.02 -4.56 -2.00
N GLU A 580 13.01 -4.63 -2.89
CA GLU A 580 14.05 -5.65 -2.77
C GLU A 580 14.92 -5.42 -1.53
N VAL A 581 15.25 -4.15 -1.21
CA VAL A 581 15.94 -3.78 0.04
C VAL A 581 15.13 -4.18 1.27
N ASP A 582 13.80 -4.00 1.27
CA ASP A 582 12.91 -4.47 2.33
C ASP A 582 13.00 -6.00 2.50
N ALA A 583 12.92 -6.76 1.41
CA ALA A 583 13.08 -8.22 1.48
C ALA A 583 14.45 -8.63 2.05
N LEU A 584 15.53 -7.92 1.70
CA LEU A 584 16.85 -8.20 2.24
C LEU A 584 16.96 -7.92 3.74
N GLN A 585 16.22 -6.93 4.27
CA GLN A 585 16.11 -6.73 5.72
C GLN A 585 15.42 -7.92 6.40
N LYS A 586 14.37 -8.46 5.78
CA LYS A 586 13.74 -9.70 6.27
C LYS A 586 14.73 -10.85 6.29
N LEU A 587 15.51 -11.03 5.21
CA LEU A 587 16.56 -12.04 5.14
C LEU A 587 17.60 -11.86 6.26
N GLN A 588 18.03 -10.64 6.53
CA GLN A 588 19.00 -10.33 7.59
C GLN A 588 18.51 -10.76 8.98
N GLY A 589 17.23 -10.56 9.27
CA GLY A 589 16.62 -10.94 10.54
C GLY A 589 16.44 -12.45 10.75
N LEU A 590 16.46 -13.25 9.67
CA LEU A 590 16.33 -14.70 9.75
C LEU A 590 17.57 -15.36 10.38
N PRO A 591 17.43 -16.56 10.97
CA PRO A 591 18.55 -17.33 11.51
C PRO A 591 19.75 -17.50 10.56
N GLU A 592 20.91 -17.84 11.14
CA GLU A 592 22.13 -18.09 10.35
C GLU A 592 21.94 -19.20 9.31
N GLY A 593 22.59 -19.02 8.16
CA GLY A 593 22.53 -19.94 7.02
C GLY A 593 23.08 -19.33 5.73
N LYS A 594 23.43 -20.19 4.78
CA LYS A 594 23.81 -19.75 3.42
C LYS A 594 22.58 -19.58 2.54
N VAL A 595 22.66 -18.68 1.58
CA VAL A 595 21.59 -18.41 0.60
C VAL A 595 22.07 -18.77 -0.80
N VAL A 596 21.25 -19.50 -1.56
CA VAL A 596 21.48 -19.72 -2.99
C VAL A 596 20.75 -18.67 -3.81
N VAL A 597 21.42 -18.17 -4.84
CA VAL A 597 20.87 -17.23 -5.84
C VAL A 597 21.11 -17.78 -7.24
N TYR A 598 20.24 -17.40 -8.17
CA TYR A 598 20.37 -17.85 -9.56
C TYR A 598 21.62 -17.24 -10.23
N ASP A 599 22.47 -18.08 -10.80
CA ASP A 599 23.64 -17.70 -11.59
C ASP A 599 23.26 -17.47 -13.06
N HIS A 600 22.75 -16.28 -13.38
CA HIS A 600 22.20 -15.97 -14.69
C HIS A 600 22.31 -14.49 -15.08
N TYR A 601 22.62 -14.26 -16.37
CA TYR A 601 22.65 -12.95 -17.00
C TYR A 601 21.40 -12.72 -17.84
N CYS A 602 20.73 -11.58 -17.67
CA CYS A 602 19.68 -11.13 -18.59
C CYS A 602 19.96 -9.74 -19.20
N LEU A 603 20.97 -9.66 -20.07
CA LEU A 603 21.36 -8.40 -20.72
C LEU A 603 20.35 -7.87 -21.75
N ARG A 604 19.35 -8.69 -22.12
CA ARG A 604 18.28 -8.33 -23.07
C ARG A 604 16.91 -8.19 -22.41
N CYS A 605 16.83 -8.35 -21.09
CA CYS A 605 15.57 -8.14 -20.40
C CYS A 605 15.15 -6.67 -20.49
N PRO A 606 13.88 -6.38 -20.79
CA PRO A 606 13.37 -5.02 -20.76
C PRO A 606 13.41 -4.48 -19.32
N PHE A 607 13.59 -3.17 -19.20
CA PHE A 607 13.48 -2.44 -17.95
C PHE A 607 13.03 -1.00 -18.23
N HIS A 608 12.20 -0.44 -17.34
CA HIS A 608 11.66 0.92 -17.46
C HIS A 608 12.21 1.89 -16.40
N SER A 609 13.01 1.38 -15.46
CA SER A 609 13.73 2.16 -14.47
C SER A 609 14.85 3.02 -15.08
N THR A 610 15.25 4.08 -14.38
CA THR A 610 16.35 4.96 -14.80
C THR A 610 17.68 4.23 -15.00
N TYR A 611 17.96 3.24 -14.15
CA TYR A 611 19.19 2.44 -14.17
C TYR A 611 18.89 0.98 -14.45
N LEU A 612 19.87 0.23 -14.96
CA LEU A 612 19.72 -1.21 -15.21
C LEU A 612 19.60 -1.96 -13.86
N PRO A 613 18.66 -2.90 -13.70
CA PRO A 613 18.58 -3.72 -12.50
C PRO A 613 19.88 -4.48 -12.26
N ARG A 614 20.38 -4.43 -11.03
CA ARG A 614 21.64 -5.08 -10.66
C ARG A 614 21.60 -6.59 -10.85
N ALA A 615 20.43 -7.20 -10.64
CA ALA A 615 20.20 -8.63 -10.87
C ALA A 615 20.47 -9.08 -12.31
N PHE A 616 20.24 -8.22 -13.31
CA PHE A 616 20.33 -8.59 -14.74
C PHE A 616 21.75 -8.86 -15.21
N ILE A 617 22.75 -8.37 -14.47
CA ILE A 617 24.17 -8.58 -14.76
C ILE A 617 24.78 -9.66 -13.87
N ASN A 618 23.96 -10.51 -13.23
CA ASN A 618 24.42 -11.61 -12.39
C ASN A 618 25.35 -11.18 -11.24
N ARG A 619 25.09 -10.01 -10.64
CA ARG A 619 25.91 -9.46 -9.54
C ARG A 619 25.06 -9.19 -8.31
N LYS A 620 24.76 -10.27 -7.59
CA LYS A 620 23.92 -10.33 -6.39
C LYS A 620 24.71 -10.27 -5.08
N ASP A 621 25.92 -9.70 -5.11
CA ASP A 621 26.77 -9.53 -3.92
C ASP A 621 26.07 -8.69 -2.83
N TYR A 622 25.12 -7.84 -3.22
CA TYR A 622 24.27 -7.07 -2.32
C TYR A 622 23.37 -7.94 -1.44
N VAL A 623 23.00 -9.15 -1.88
CA VAL A 623 22.24 -10.11 -1.06
C VAL A 623 23.05 -10.51 0.17
N LYS A 624 24.37 -10.63 0.02
CA LYS A 624 25.29 -10.85 1.15
C LYS A 624 25.46 -9.60 1.99
N ASN A 625 25.71 -8.47 1.35
CA ASN A 625 26.08 -7.23 2.05
C ASN A 625 24.91 -6.65 2.88
N ILE A 626 23.68 -6.78 2.38
CA ILE A 626 22.47 -6.27 3.04
C ILE A 626 21.77 -7.39 3.80
N GLY A 627 21.56 -8.53 3.17
CA GLY A 627 20.89 -9.68 3.78
C GLY A 627 21.72 -10.44 4.81
N GLY A 628 23.01 -10.10 4.97
CA GLY A 628 23.89 -10.64 6.01
C GLY A 628 24.27 -12.11 5.87
N LYS A 629 23.90 -12.78 4.77
CA LYS A 629 24.12 -14.23 4.56
C LYS A 629 25.13 -14.50 3.46
N GLN A 630 25.94 -15.55 3.60
CA GLN A 630 26.85 -15.96 2.54
C GLN A 630 26.05 -16.43 1.31
N VAL A 631 26.38 -15.88 0.14
CA VAL A 631 25.70 -16.15 -1.13
C VAL A 631 26.44 -17.25 -1.90
N ILE A 632 25.69 -18.23 -2.39
CA ILE A 632 26.15 -19.24 -3.35
C ILE A 632 25.41 -19.00 -4.66
N TYR A 633 26.17 -18.72 -5.72
CA TYR A 633 25.64 -18.69 -7.08
C TYR A 633 25.56 -20.12 -7.60
N ASN A 634 24.39 -20.53 -8.10
CA ASN A 634 24.24 -21.84 -8.72
C ASN A 634 23.24 -21.74 -9.87
N ARG A 635 23.57 -22.38 -11.00
CA ARG A 635 22.70 -22.46 -12.18
C ARG A 635 21.91 -23.76 -12.22
N SER A 636 22.55 -24.86 -11.85
CA SER A 636 22.01 -26.22 -11.88
C SER A 636 20.70 -26.41 -11.12
N VAL A 637 20.53 -25.75 -9.97
CA VAL A 637 19.28 -25.77 -9.17
C VAL A 637 18.12 -25.15 -9.93
N PHE A 638 18.37 -24.08 -10.68
CA PHE A 638 17.34 -23.27 -11.34
C PHE A 638 17.02 -23.76 -12.75
N GLU A 639 17.91 -24.56 -13.35
CA GLU A 639 17.75 -25.15 -14.68
C GLU A 639 17.67 -26.68 -14.65
N ALA A 640 17.36 -27.26 -13.48
CA ALA A 640 17.22 -28.70 -13.31
C ALA A 640 16.17 -29.28 -14.27
N VAL A 641 16.53 -30.39 -14.94
CA VAL A 641 15.67 -31.08 -15.92
C VAL A 641 14.67 -32.05 -15.28
N ASP A 642 14.92 -32.47 -14.05
CA ASP A 642 14.01 -33.30 -13.26
C ASP A 642 14.06 -32.92 -11.77
N LYS A 643 12.94 -33.21 -11.07
CA LYS A 643 12.75 -32.81 -9.68
C LYS A 643 13.73 -33.44 -8.70
N THR A 644 14.14 -34.69 -8.94
CA THR A 644 15.04 -35.43 -8.05
C THR A 644 16.42 -34.81 -8.09
N ARG A 645 16.93 -34.55 -9.29
CA ARG A 645 18.22 -33.90 -9.49
C ARG A 645 18.24 -32.48 -8.95
N GLY A 646 17.19 -31.69 -9.21
CA GLY A 646 17.09 -30.32 -8.68
C GLY A 646 17.15 -30.28 -7.16
N ARG A 647 16.40 -31.16 -6.48
CA ARG A 647 16.43 -31.27 -5.01
C ARG A 647 17.80 -31.75 -4.50
N GLN A 648 18.39 -32.77 -5.12
CA GLN A 648 19.72 -33.27 -4.74
C GLN A 648 20.80 -32.19 -4.86
N GLU A 649 20.79 -31.44 -5.97
CA GLU A 649 21.70 -30.32 -6.18
C GLU A 649 21.51 -29.27 -5.08
N LEU A 650 20.27 -28.84 -4.81
CA LEU A 650 19.98 -27.86 -3.75
C LEU A 650 20.51 -28.32 -2.38
N LEU A 651 20.26 -29.58 -2.00
CA LEU A 651 20.73 -30.14 -0.74
C LEU A 651 22.26 -30.22 -0.67
N SER A 652 22.92 -30.52 -1.78
CA SER A 652 24.39 -30.63 -1.86
C SER A 652 25.12 -29.31 -1.56
N LEU A 653 24.45 -28.17 -1.77
CA LEU A 653 25.02 -26.85 -1.52
C LEU A 653 25.09 -26.51 -0.02
N GLY A 654 24.39 -27.25 0.84
CA GLY A 654 24.31 -26.97 2.28
C GLY A 654 23.75 -25.56 2.56
N VAL A 655 22.79 -25.11 1.75
CA VAL A 655 22.12 -23.82 1.90
C VAL A 655 20.86 -23.97 2.73
N ARG A 656 20.53 -22.91 3.47
CA ARG A 656 19.29 -22.85 4.24
C ARG A 656 18.20 -22.07 3.51
N TYR A 657 18.60 -21.14 2.65
CA TYR A 657 17.67 -20.23 1.99
C TYR A 657 17.84 -20.24 0.48
N VAL A 658 16.73 -20.07 -0.24
CA VAL A 658 16.68 -19.74 -1.67
C VAL A 658 16.14 -18.32 -1.79
N TYR A 659 16.83 -17.47 -2.54
CA TYR A 659 16.42 -16.09 -2.80
C TYR A 659 16.12 -15.89 -4.28
N LEU A 660 14.89 -15.46 -4.59
CA LEU A 660 14.40 -15.25 -5.95
C LEU A 660 14.06 -13.78 -6.16
N ILE A 661 14.40 -13.25 -7.33
CA ILE A 661 14.16 -11.85 -7.70
C ILE A 661 13.04 -11.77 -8.72
N LYS A 662 12.23 -10.72 -8.61
CA LYS A 662 11.12 -10.38 -9.50
C LYS A 662 11.30 -8.95 -9.99
N GLN A 663 11.55 -8.77 -11.27
CA GLN A 663 11.75 -7.45 -11.86
C GLN A 663 11.13 -7.40 -13.26
N GLU A 664 9.96 -6.76 -13.37
CA GLU A 664 9.20 -6.69 -14.63
C GLU A 664 9.01 -8.09 -15.24
N ASP A 665 9.44 -8.30 -16.49
CA ASP A 665 9.38 -9.58 -17.20
C ASP A 665 10.49 -10.56 -16.78
N TYR A 666 11.49 -10.11 -16.03
CA TYR A 666 12.54 -10.96 -15.47
C TYR A 666 12.14 -11.48 -14.09
N TRP A 667 11.69 -12.73 -14.06
CA TRP A 667 11.33 -13.41 -12.81
C TRP A 667 12.11 -14.70 -12.65
N GLU A 668 12.92 -14.77 -11.60
CA GLU A 668 13.63 -15.97 -11.21
C GLU A 668 12.66 -16.99 -10.60
N LYS A 669 12.64 -18.19 -11.17
CA LYS A 669 11.76 -19.28 -10.75
C LYS A 669 12.55 -20.58 -10.67
N LEU A 670 12.07 -21.49 -9.84
CA LEU A 670 12.52 -22.88 -9.85
C LEU A 670 11.72 -23.66 -10.90
N PRO A 671 12.32 -24.68 -11.54
CA PRO A 671 11.68 -25.41 -12.63
C PRO A 671 10.57 -26.38 -12.15
N PHE A 672 10.53 -26.69 -10.85
CA PHE A 672 9.51 -27.56 -10.25
C PHE A 672 8.86 -26.88 -9.05
N SER A 673 7.78 -27.48 -8.54
CA SER A 673 7.04 -26.92 -7.43
C SER A 673 7.92 -26.78 -6.18
N PHE A 674 7.62 -25.78 -5.36
CA PHE A 674 8.33 -25.56 -4.10
C PHE A 674 8.23 -26.77 -3.17
N GLN A 675 7.14 -27.54 -3.26
CA GLN A 675 6.96 -28.80 -2.52
C GLN A 675 7.96 -29.87 -2.97
N ASP A 676 8.20 -30.01 -4.27
CA ASP A 676 9.20 -30.94 -4.82
C ASP A 676 10.60 -30.62 -4.29
N TYR A 677 10.94 -29.34 -4.18
CA TYR A 677 12.20 -28.87 -3.61
C TYR A 677 12.25 -28.89 -2.08
N GLY A 678 11.13 -29.15 -1.38
CA GLY A 678 11.07 -29.13 0.09
C GLY A 678 11.18 -27.71 0.65
N LEU A 679 10.63 -26.72 -0.04
CA LEU A 679 10.74 -25.32 0.31
C LEU A 679 9.50 -24.83 1.06
N LYS A 680 9.73 -24.03 2.10
CA LYS A 680 8.70 -23.24 2.79
C LYS A 680 8.87 -21.77 2.44
N LYS A 681 7.82 -21.12 1.93
CA LYS A 681 7.85 -19.67 1.72
C LYS A 681 7.96 -18.97 3.08
N LEU A 682 8.97 -18.12 3.24
CA LEU A 682 9.12 -17.28 4.41
C LEU A 682 8.65 -15.86 4.15
N TYR A 683 8.92 -15.33 2.96
CA TYR A 683 8.58 -13.96 2.61
C TYR A 683 8.38 -13.79 1.12
N GLU A 684 7.50 -12.89 0.75
CA GLU A 684 7.32 -12.45 -0.63
C GLU A 684 6.76 -11.02 -0.64
N ASN A 685 7.31 -10.19 -1.52
CA ASN A 685 6.75 -8.89 -1.87
C ASN A 685 6.82 -8.70 -3.40
N ALA A 686 6.66 -7.47 -3.90
CA ALA A 686 6.68 -7.20 -5.33
C ALA A 686 7.98 -7.58 -6.05
N ASN A 687 9.13 -7.54 -5.39
CA ASN A 687 10.43 -7.68 -6.05
C ASN A 687 11.27 -8.88 -5.61
N ALA A 688 10.90 -9.59 -4.56
CA ALA A 688 11.67 -10.75 -4.10
C ALA A 688 10.82 -11.80 -3.38
N GLN A 689 11.37 -13.02 -3.32
CA GLN A 689 10.87 -14.12 -2.49
C GLN A 689 12.02 -14.74 -1.69
N ILE A 690 11.71 -15.16 -0.47
CA ILE A 690 12.61 -15.88 0.42
C ILE A 690 11.97 -17.22 0.78
N TRP A 691 12.71 -18.29 0.57
CA TRP A 691 12.28 -19.65 0.86
C TRP A 691 13.27 -20.33 1.80
N GLU A 692 12.78 -21.11 2.75
CA GLU A 692 13.59 -21.98 3.61
C GLU A 692 13.63 -23.41 3.05
N VAL A 693 14.81 -24.00 3.01
CA VAL A 693 15.04 -25.41 2.66
C VAL A 693 14.75 -26.28 3.88
N ARG A 694 13.84 -27.24 3.74
CA ARG A 694 13.47 -28.22 4.78
C ARG A 694 14.12 -29.58 4.61
#